data_AF-A0A842Q0E0-F1
#
_entry.id   AF-A0A842Q0E0-F1
#
_cell.length_a   1.000
_cell.length_b   1.000
_cell.length_c   1.000
_cell.angle_alpha   90.00
_cell.angle_beta   90.00
_cell.angle_gamma   90.00
#
_symmetry.space_group_name_H-M   'P 1'
#
loop_
_entity.id
_entity.type
_entity.pdbx_description
1 polymer ?
#
loop_
_entity_poly.entity_id
_entity_poly.type
_entity_poly.pdbx_seq_one_letter_code
_entity_poly.pdbx_strand_id
1 'polypeptide(L)'
;MQPSFSEIISYGGNGTAHSNCDCVVFRMDDVQDYWVKPGHLAAMNQFIDRNQSLTVGIIMNSIGNDSEIVNKVKQGKDGGLFELAVHGWNHTDYTKLSEEEQRNSLYDSNRKMVTLFGNPSEVFIPPYNAFNDDTINAMKQVNMKILNGNESSFDQLELRGNNNNESGISYIPSTIAFKDYYGGQYLQNSNQNIFNNVTQSISAYGYAVIFFHPQDFMKIDANGNPTGELDENPIRDLSSLIDLILSNNIHLGSFSEITQEMENNNKIMPSSNSTSQRIIAHQVAAPLFTSLTPNIDSAASSNCSGGWEVTGYFLPSESDYEGIGYDQTVEVYSLDATNNTTTRTLNSEFLKNVQVEGWGQTKQGDYIGGWDGKFWGPSSVGLNSQGETLIAGLSAGTNGNIIPYGRNFTIPTLPSPWNNKTFTAVDLGIGIVGKQINIYTGTGSSAEKEAAMLEQTEINTVCIPPLISVGDPVFDQFDSYIINSSNHYGITDKLMVKSLIMQESYFDNFLISSDIPCGVPNGWTDQESRSFGLTQVTPACGEAHASRPNLTTDKNSPNWATSYFNPEFNIDQGVKELSSSLSLMKSKFSGCSDEQYMLMALGAYNSGEVAIEGCDSWNDRADNYITNVTRNYETLSQMVNNIAKIYT
;
A
#
# COMPACT_ATOMS: atom_id res chain seq x y z
N MET A 1 -13.26 13.78 -1.18
CA MET A 1 -12.10 13.25 -0.44
C MET A 1 -11.62 12.09 -1.28
N GLN A 2 -10.33 12.06 -1.66
CA GLN A 2 -9.79 10.90 -2.37
C GLN A 2 -9.90 9.68 -1.47
N PRO A 3 -10.37 8.53 -1.96
CA PRO A 3 -10.26 7.30 -1.21
C PRO A 3 -8.79 6.85 -1.22
N SER A 4 -8.35 6.25 -0.11
CA SER A 4 -7.03 5.63 -0.03
C SER A 4 -6.97 4.43 -0.97
N PHE A 5 -5.75 4.05 -1.35
CA PHE A 5 -5.42 2.86 -2.16
C PHE A 5 -6.15 1.56 -1.77
N SER A 6 -6.71 1.50 -0.55
CA SER A 6 -7.51 0.42 0.01
C SER A 6 -8.87 0.16 -0.65
N GLU A 7 -9.52 1.15 -1.26
CA GLU A 7 -10.81 0.93 -1.93
C GLU A 7 -10.68 0.36 -3.35
N ILE A 8 -9.47 0.43 -3.93
CA ILE A 8 -9.18 0.01 -5.31
C ILE A 8 -9.00 -1.51 -5.44
N ILE A 9 -8.62 -2.22 -4.36
CA ILE A 9 -8.33 -3.67 -4.43
C ILE A 9 -9.40 -4.57 -3.76
N SER A 10 -10.31 -4.00 -2.96
CA SER A 10 -11.48 -4.68 -2.36
C SER A 10 -12.32 -5.55 -3.32
N TYR A 11 -12.17 -5.32 -4.62
CA TYR A 11 -13.14 -5.74 -5.61
C TYR A 11 -12.62 -6.71 -6.67
N GLY A 12 -11.32 -7.04 -6.65
CA GLY A 12 -10.68 -8.03 -7.53
C GLY A 12 -10.87 -9.50 -7.14
N GLY A 13 -11.22 -9.78 -5.89
CA GLY A 13 -11.34 -11.15 -5.39
C GLY A 13 -12.62 -11.91 -5.80
N ASN A 14 -13.62 -11.22 -6.36
CA ASN A 14 -14.90 -11.87 -6.70
C ASN A 14 -15.62 -11.23 -7.90
N GLY A 15 -14.97 -11.13 -9.07
CA GLY A 15 -15.68 -11.01 -10.35
C GLY A 15 -15.33 -9.83 -11.28
N THR A 16 -14.22 -9.10 -11.10
CA THR A 16 -13.69 -8.26 -12.19
C THR A 16 -13.01 -9.15 -13.23
N ALA A 17 -13.40 -9.06 -14.51
CA ALA A 17 -12.72 -9.77 -15.59
C ALA A 17 -11.26 -9.32 -15.66
N HIS A 18 -10.32 -10.26 -15.48
CA HIS A 18 -8.90 -10.00 -15.68
C HIS A 18 -8.66 -9.66 -17.16
N SER A 19 -8.09 -8.48 -17.43
CA SER A 19 -7.67 -8.08 -18.77
C SER A 19 -6.33 -8.72 -19.10
N ASN A 20 -6.01 -8.93 -20.38
CA ASN A 20 -4.65 -9.31 -20.80
C ASN A 20 -3.89 -8.11 -21.38
N CYS A 21 -4.31 -6.88 -21.06
CA CYS A 21 -3.67 -5.66 -21.55
C CYS A 21 -2.22 -5.56 -21.04
N ASP A 22 -1.99 -5.99 -19.79
CA ASP A 22 -0.72 -5.85 -19.06
C ASP A 22 -0.14 -4.44 -19.18
N CYS A 23 -1.03 -3.45 -19.06
CA CYS A 23 -0.77 -2.07 -19.46
C CYS A 23 -1.09 -1.06 -18.35
N VAL A 24 -0.58 0.15 -18.51
CA VAL A 24 -0.86 1.29 -17.64
C VAL A 24 -1.59 2.36 -18.43
N VAL A 25 -2.73 2.82 -17.92
CA VAL A 25 -3.44 3.99 -18.45
C VAL A 25 -3.04 5.20 -17.62
N PHE A 26 -2.39 6.19 -18.23
CA PHE A 26 -2.30 7.51 -17.61
C PHE A 26 -3.58 8.29 -17.91
N ARG A 27 -4.14 8.93 -16.88
CA ARG A 27 -5.37 9.73 -16.91
C ARG A 27 -5.06 11.13 -16.39
N MET A 28 -5.31 12.16 -17.21
CA MET A 28 -5.21 13.56 -16.80
C MET A 28 -6.61 14.16 -16.70
N ASP A 29 -7.03 14.54 -15.50
CA ASP A 29 -8.36 15.13 -15.25
C ASP A 29 -8.36 16.66 -15.34
N ASP A 30 -9.54 17.25 -15.21
CA ASP A 30 -9.77 18.70 -15.10
C ASP A 30 -9.29 19.55 -16.27
N VAL A 31 -9.21 18.98 -17.47
CA VAL A 31 -8.81 19.75 -18.65
C VAL A 31 -9.88 20.79 -18.99
N GLN A 32 -9.47 22.06 -18.98
CA GLN A 32 -10.34 23.22 -19.19
C GLN A 32 -9.57 24.45 -19.70
N ASP A 33 -10.30 25.44 -20.23
CA ASP A 33 -9.72 26.69 -20.75
C ASP A 33 -9.18 27.59 -19.64
N TYR A 34 -8.11 28.35 -19.94
CA TYR A 34 -7.63 29.51 -19.18
C TYR A 34 -7.21 29.28 -17.71
N TRP A 35 -7.26 28.05 -17.21
CA TRP A 35 -6.82 27.70 -15.87
C TRP A 35 -5.55 26.85 -15.95
N VAL A 36 -4.50 27.22 -15.20
CA VAL A 36 -3.20 26.50 -15.14
C VAL A 36 -2.67 25.99 -16.50
N LYS A 37 -2.78 26.81 -17.55
CA LYS A 37 -2.41 26.45 -18.93
C LYS A 37 -1.00 25.85 -19.06
N PRO A 38 0.05 26.39 -18.41
CA PRO A 38 1.39 25.79 -18.51
C PRO A 38 1.42 24.32 -18.06
N GLY A 39 0.72 23.98 -16.98
CA GLY A 39 0.62 22.61 -16.46
C GLY A 39 -0.07 21.67 -17.45
N HIS A 40 -1.17 22.10 -18.06
CA HIS A 40 -1.85 21.35 -19.13
C HIS A 40 -0.89 21.01 -20.28
N LEU A 41 -0.22 22.03 -20.82
CA LEU A 41 0.66 21.86 -21.97
C LEU A 41 1.89 21.00 -21.64
N ALA A 42 2.50 21.23 -20.47
CA ALA A 42 3.69 20.50 -20.06
C ALA A 42 3.42 19.02 -19.82
N ALA A 43 2.30 18.69 -19.15
CA ALA A 43 1.90 17.31 -18.93
C ALA A 43 1.57 16.59 -20.25
N MET A 44 0.76 17.19 -21.13
CA MET A 44 0.43 16.61 -22.44
C MET A 44 1.67 16.40 -23.32
N ASN A 45 2.65 17.29 -23.27
CA ASN A 45 3.90 17.14 -24.02
C ASN A 45 4.72 15.93 -23.55
N GLN A 46 4.69 15.53 -22.27
CA GLN A 46 5.41 14.34 -21.80
C GLN A 46 5.03 13.08 -22.57
N PHE A 47 3.75 12.97 -22.97
CA PHE A 47 3.21 11.84 -23.72
C PHE A 47 3.37 12.00 -25.22
N ILE A 48 3.09 13.19 -25.76
CA ILE A 48 3.24 13.48 -27.19
C ILE A 48 4.69 13.30 -27.63
N ASP A 49 5.64 13.85 -26.89
CA ASP A 49 7.06 13.83 -27.26
C ASP A 49 7.66 12.42 -27.18
N ARG A 50 7.05 11.53 -26.38
CA ARG A 50 7.43 10.11 -26.25
C ARG A 50 6.62 9.18 -27.15
N ASN A 51 5.66 9.70 -27.90
CA ASN A 51 4.71 8.92 -28.68
C ASN A 51 4.00 7.84 -27.83
N GLN A 52 3.49 8.25 -26.66
CA GLN A 52 2.81 7.38 -25.69
C GLN A 52 1.36 7.82 -25.46
N SER A 53 0.54 6.86 -24.99
CA SER A 53 -0.89 7.06 -24.77
C SER A 53 -1.19 7.88 -23.51
N LEU A 54 -2.23 8.72 -23.57
CA LEU A 54 -2.78 9.45 -22.42
C LEU A 54 -4.31 9.53 -22.55
N THR A 55 -5.04 9.26 -21.47
CA THR A 55 -6.47 9.58 -21.41
C THR A 55 -6.67 10.97 -20.83
N VAL A 56 -7.49 11.79 -21.48
CA VAL A 56 -7.74 13.18 -21.09
C VAL A 56 -9.19 13.35 -20.66
N GLY A 57 -9.43 13.58 -19.37
CA GLY A 57 -10.71 13.90 -18.76
C GLY A 57 -11.03 15.40 -18.89
N ILE A 58 -12.07 15.72 -19.67
CA ILE A 58 -12.38 17.11 -20.05
C ILE A 58 -13.66 17.59 -19.36
N ILE A 59 -13.59 18.76 -18.71
CA ILE A 59 -14.77 19.47 -18.18
C ILE A 59 -15.44 20.20 -19.35
N MET A 60 -16.50 19.61 -19.90
CA MET A 60 -16.95 19.97 -21.24
C MET A 60 -17.53 21.39 -21.32
N ASN A 61 -18.17 21.93 -20.29
CA ASN A 61 -18.64 23.31 -20.33
C ASN A 61 -17.48 24.32 -20.34
N SER A 62 -16.37 23.98 -19.69
CA SER A 62 -15.22 24.87 -19.47
C SER A 62 -14.15 24.83 -20.56
N ILE A 63 -14.35 24.09 -21.67
CA ILE A 63 -13.39 24.01 -22.78
C ILE A 63 -13.94 24.56 -24.11
N GLY A 64 -13.07 25.04 -25.00
CA GLY A 64 -13.40 25.38 -26.39
C GLY A 64 -12.99 26.79 -26.85
N ASN A 65 -12.57 27.64 -25.93
CA ASN A 65 -12.18 29.03 -26.16
C ASN A 65 -10.67 29.26 -26.04
N ASP A 66 -9.94 28.40 -25.32
CA ASP A 66 -8.48 28.45 -25.27
C ASP A 66 -7.88 27.62 -26.40
N SER A 67 -7.57 28.29 -27.51
CA SER A 67 -7.06 27.62 -28.70
C SER A 67 -5.78 26.82 -28.44
N GLU A 68 -4.95 27.19 -27.46
CA GLU A 68 -3.70 26.45 -27.20
C GLU A 68 -4.00 25.09 -26.57
N ILE A 69 -4.85 25.06 -25.54
CA ILE A 69 -5.27 23.82 -24.88
C ILE A 69 -6.08 22.96 -25.85
N VAL A 70 -7.06 23.54 -26.54
CA VAL A 70 -7.89 22.82 -27.52
C VAL A 70 -7.03 22.22 -28.64
N ASN A 71 -6.07 22.97 -29.17
CA ASN A 71 -5.18 22.46 -30.22
C ASN A 71 -4.23 21.40 -29.70
N LYS A 72 -3.77 21.48 -28.45
CA LYS A 72 -2.92 20.45 -27.84
C LYS A 72 -3.68 19.14 -27.64
N VAL A 73 -4.93 19.20 -27.17
CA VAL A 73 -5.82 18.04 -27.08
C VAL A 73 -6.08 17.44 -28.47
N LYS A 74 -6.35 18.28 -29.48
CA LYS A 74 -6.49 17.82 -30.88
C LYS A 74 -5.21 17.17 -31.40
N GLN A 75 -4.04 17.74 -31.12
CA GLN A 75 -2.76 17.20 -31.55
C GLN A 75 -2.57 15.76 -31.05
N GLY A 76 -2.78 15.51 -29.75
CA GLY A 76 -2.65 14.16 -29.20
C GLY A 76 -3.72 13.20 -29.73
N LYS A 77 -4.99 13.65 -29.85
CA LYS A 77 -6.09 12.84 -30.37
C LYS A 77 -5.91 12.49 -31.85
N ASP A 78 -5.57 13.45 -32.70
CA ASP A 78 -5.36 13.23 -34.15
C ASP A 78 -4.08 12.42 -34.42
N GLY A 79 -3.11 12.46 -33.49
CA GLY A 79 -1.94 11.59 -33.47
C GLY A 79 -2.22 10.16 -33.00
N GLY A 80 -3.44 9.84 -32.56
CA GLY A 80 -3.80 8.54 -32.00
C GLY A 80 -3.20 8.28 -30.61
N LEU A 81 -2.68 9.32 -29.94
CA LEU A 81 -2.06 9.22 -28.63
C LEU A 81 -3.05 9.49 -27.51
N PHE A 82 -4.05 10.36 -27.73
CA PHE A 82 -5.00 10.72 -26.68
C PHE A 82 -6.36 10.05 -26.84
N GLU A 83 -6.77 9.31 -25.82
CA GLU A 83 -8.16 8.91 -25.60
C GLU A 83 -8.88 10.06 -24.89
N LEU A 84 -10.03 10.50 -25.41
CA LEU A 84 -10.77 11.62 -24.83
C LEU A 84 -11.89 11.08 -23.96
N ALA A 85 -11.96 11.52 -22.72
CA ALA A 85 -12.96 11.15 -21.75
C ALA A 85 -13.80 12.36 -21.31
N VAL A 86 -15.07 12.14 -20.99
CA VAL A 86 -15.95 13.18 -20.43
C VAL A 86 -15.72 13.21 -18.92
N HIS A 87 -15.32 14.36 -18.38
CA HIS A 87 -15.26 14.64 -16.95
C HIS A 87 -16.46 15.49 -16.47
N GLY A 88 -17.60 15.24 -17.11
CA GLY A 88 -18.87 15.93 -16.92
C GLY A 88 -18.96 17.33 -17.53
N TRP A 89 -20.14 17.95 -17.41
CA TRP A 89 -20.38 19.29 -17.96
C TRP A 89 -19.73 20.39 -17.11
N ASN A 90 -20.02 20.43 -15.80
CA ASN A 90 -19.62 21.51 -14.88
C ASN A 90 -18.77 21.04 -13.69
N HIS A 91 -18.10 19.88 -13.79
CA HIS A 91 -17.35 19.29 -12.68
C HIS A 91 -18.19 19.22 -11.38
N THR A 92 -19.42 18.70 -11.48
CA THR A 92 -20.36 18.57 -10.36
C THR A 92 -20.35 17.13 -9.86
N ASP A 93 -20.58 16.93 -8.57
CA ASP A 93 -20.80 15.61 -7.99
C ASP A 93 -22.11 14.99 -8.52
N TYR A 94 -21.99 13.94 -9.33
CA TYR A 94 -23.12 13.30 -10.02
C TYR A 94 -24.08 12.62 -9.03
N THR A 95 -23.61 12.20 -7.86
CA THR A 95 -24.46 11.57 -6.83
C THR A 95 -25.53 12.53 -6.27
N LYS A 96 -25.36 13.84 -6.48
CA LYS A 96 -26.28 14.90 -6.04
C LYS A 96 -27.29 15.32 -7.11
N LEU A 97 -27.18 14.78 -8.32
CA LEU A 97 -28.03 15.09 -9.46
C LEU A 97 -29.05 13.98 -9.67
N SER A 98 -30.25 14.33 -10.14
CA SER A 98 -31.20 13.34 -10.64
C SER A 98 -30.70 12.64 -11.90
N GLU A 99 -31.16 11.42 -12.17
CA GLU A 99 -30.86 10.68 -13.43
C GLU A 99 -31.02 11.55 -14.69
N GLU A 100 -32.09 12.36 -14.77
CA GLU A 100 -32.32 13.23 -15.93
C GLU A 100 -31.26 14.33 -16.06
N GLU A 101 -30.85 14.94 -14.94
CA GLU A 101 -29.77 15.94 -14.91
C GLU A 101 -28.42 15.32 -15.29
N GLN A 102 -28.13 14.12 -14.78
CA GLN A 102 -26.93 13.36 -15.14
C GLN A 102 -26.93 13.03 -16.64
N ARG A 103 -28.05 12.52 -17.18
CA ARG A 103 -28.22 12.22 -18.61
C ARG A 103 -28.04 13.47 -19.48
N ASN A 104 -28.64 14.59 -19.11
CA ASN A 104 -28.50 15.85 -19.84
C ASN A 104 -27.05 16.34 -19.82
N SER A 105 -26.38 16.26 -18.67
CA SER A 105 -24.96 16.62 -18.51
C SER A 105 -24.06 15.78 -19.42
N LEU A 106 -24.23 14.45 -19.44
CA LEU A 106 -23.47 13.55 -20.32
C LEU A 106 -23.78 13.78 -21.80
N TYR A 107 -25.05 13.96 -22.15
CA TYR A 107 -25.50 14.22 -23.51
C TYR A 107 -24.93 15.53 -24.07
N ASP A 108 -25.04 16.62 -23.32
CA ASP A 108 -24.50 17.93 -23.72
C ASP A 108 -22.98 17.90 -23.81
N SER A 109 -22.33 17.20 -22.88
CA SER A 109 -20.88 16.95 -22.89
C SER A 109 -20.44 16.26 -24.18
N ASN A 110 -21.08 15.14 -24.54
CA ASN A 110 -20.74 14.42 -25.78
C ASN A 110 -21.10 15.20 -27.05
N ARG A 111 -22.19 15.97 -27.06
CA ARG A 111 -22.51 16.86 -28.20
C ARG A 111 -21.39 17.89 -28.43
N LYS A 112 -20.88 18.49 -27.35
CA LYS A 112 -19.77 19.44 -27.43
C LYS A 112 -18.44 18.75 -27.75
N MET A 113 -18.21 17.53 -27.26
CA MET A 113 -17.05 16.69 -27.59
C MET A 113 -16.98 16.45 -29.10
N VAL A 114 -18.10 16.06 -29.72
CA VAL A 114 -18.22 15.91 -31.19
C VAL A 114 -17.94 17.23 -31.91
N THR A 115 -18.49 18.34 -31.41
CA THR A 115 -18.32 19.66 -32.04
C THR A 115 -16.85 20.09 -32.04
N LEU A 116 -16.13 19.87 -30.95
CA LEU A 116 -14.74 20.30 -30.81
C LEU A 116 -13.74 19.31 -31.41
N PHE A 117 -13.97 18.01 -31.23
CA PHE A 117 -12.98 16.96 -31.47
C PHE A 117 -13.47 15.85 -32.42
N GLY A 118 -14.65 16.01 -33.04
CA GLY A 118 -15.14 15.17 -34.14
C GLY A 118 -15.82 13.87 -33.75
N ASN A 119 -15.55 13.32 -32.56
CA ASN A 119 -16.13 12.06 -32.08
C ASN A 119 -16.71 12.23 -30.67
N PRO A 120 -17.75 11.46 -30.29
CA PRO A 120 -18.16 11.36 -28.89
C PRO A 120 -17.13 10.54 -28.10
N SER A 121 -17.17 10.67 -26.78
CA SER A 121 -16.47 9.78 -25.86
C SER A 121 -17.39 8.62 -25.45
N GLU A 122 -16.82 7.42 -25.37
CA GLU A 122 -17.46 6.28 -24.68
C GLU A 122 -17.03 6.18 -23.20
N VAL A 123 -16.01 6.93 -22.80
CA VAL A 123 -15.43 6.97 -21.45
C VAL A 123 -16.03 8.11 -20.64
N PHE A 124 -16.64 7.76 -19.52
CA PHE A 124 -17.07 8.69 -18.49
C PHE A 124 -16.19 8.55 -17.26
N ILE A 125 -15.73 9.69 -16.78
CA ILE A 125 -14.99 9.84 -15.55
C ILE A 125 -15.81 10.79 -14.67
N PRO A 126 -16.50 10.33 -13.62
CA PRO A 126 -17.26 11.23 -12.76
C PRO A 126 -16.33 12.15 -11.97
N PRO A 127 -16.65 13.46 -11.87
CA PRO A 127 -16.00 14.36 -10.92
C PRO A 127 -16.00 13.77 -9.50
N TYR A 128 -14.91 13.98 -8.78
CA TYR A 128 -14.67 13.40 -7.45
C TYR A 128 -14.68 11.86 -7.41
N ASN A 129 -14.61 11.19 -8.57
CA ASN A 129 -14.69 9.74 -8.71
C ASN A 129 -15.98 9.10 -8.14
N ALA A 130 -17.04 9.90 -7.95
CA ALA A 130 -18.27 9.49 -7.26
C ALA A 130 -19.45 9.30 -8.23
N PHE A 131 -20.15 8.16 -8.12
CA PHE A 131 -21.29 7.84 -8.98
C PHE A 131 -22.38 7.02 -8.25
N ASN A 132 -23.55 6.91 -8.88
CA ASN A 132 -24.71 6.16 -8.38
C ASN A 132 -25.44 5.44 -9.53
N ASP A 133 -26.55 4.77 -9.23
CA ASP A 133 -27.34 3.99 -10.20
C ASP A 133 -27.84 4.86 -11.34
N ASP A 134 -28.29 6.07 -10.99
CA ASP A 134 -28.71 7.11 -11.90
C ASP A 134 -27.57 7.45 -12.89
N THR A 135 -26.31 7.43 -12.45
CA THR A 135 -25.15 7.60 -13.34
C THR A 135 -25.06 6.50 -14.38
N ILE A 136 -25.21 5.25 -13.95
CA ILE A 136 -25.13 4.07 -14.83
C ILE A 136 -26.29 4.08 -15.83
N ASN A 137 -27.50 4.41 -15.38
CA ASN A 137 -28.68 4.54 -16.24
C ASN A 137 -28.53 5.71 -17.22
N ALA A 138 -28.01 6.85 -16.78
CA ALA A 138 -27.73 8.00 -17.63
C ALA A 138 -26.71 7.64 -18.71
N MET A 139 -25.62 6.94 -18.37
CA MET A 139 -24.61 6.45 -19.32
C MET A 139 -25.21 5.54 -20.37
N LYS A 140 -26.06 4.57 -19.98
CA LYS A 140 -26.78 3.69 -20.92
C LYS A 140 -27.63 4.50 -21.90
N GLN A 141 -28.37 5.49 -21.39
CA GLN A 141 -29.24 6.35 -22.21
C GLN A 141 -28.47 7.21 -23.22
N VAL A 142 -27.20 7.52 -22.95
CA VAL A 142 -26.33 8.28 -23.86
C VAL A 142 -25.30 7.42 -24.58
N ASN A 143 -25.41 6.08 -24.49
CA ASN A 143 -24.54 5.10 -25.14
C ASN A 143 -23.04 5.26 -24.79
N MET A 144 -22.75 5.59 -23.53
CA MET A 144 -21.40 5.51 -22.98
C MET A 144 -21.18 4.14 -22.35
N LYS A 145 -19.96 3.60 -22.50
CA LYS A 145 -19.68 2.19 -22.21
C LYS A 145 -18.62 1.98 -21.15
N ILE A 146 -17.78 2.96 -20.89
CA ILE A 146 -16.63 2.80 -20.00
C ILE A 146 -16.77 3.79 -18.85
N LEU A 147 -16.72 3.27 -17.62
CA LEU A 147 -16.74 4.07 -16.40
C LEU A 147 -15.43 3.86 -15.64
N ASN A 148 -14.72 4.94 -15.33
CA ASN A 148 -13.55 4.90 -14.43
C ASN A 148 -13.76 5.85 -13.24
N GLY A 149 -13.84 5.30 -12.03
CA GLY A 149 -14.11 6.00 -10.77
C GLY A 149 -14.00 5.04 -9.58
N ASN A 150 -14.07 5.54 -8.35
CA ASN A 150 -13.65 4.79 -7.16
C ASN A 150 -14.83 4.32 -6.30
N GLU A 151 -15.86 5.17 -6.11
CA GLU A 151 -16.96 4.88 -5.20
C GLU A 151 -18.33 4.93 -5.89
N SER A 152 -19.12 3.86 -5.71
CA SER A 152 -20.56 3.84 -5.98
C SER A 152 -21.36 3.93 -4.69
N SER A 153 -22.49 4.65 -4.69
CA SER A 153 -23.54 4.47 -3.66
C SER A 153 -24.40 3.21 -3.87
N PHE A 154 -24.08 2.45 -4.91
CA PHE A 154 -24.76 1.23 -5.33
C PHE A 154 -24.09 -0.02 -4.77
N ASP A 155 -24.90 -1.07 -4.57
CA ASP A 155 -24.41 -2.41 -4.25
C ASP A 155 -23.66 -2.98 -5.47
N GLN A 156 -22.34 -3.14 -5.37
CA GLN A 156 -21.49 -3.54 -6.50
C GLN A 156 -21.90 -4.87 -7.16
N LEU A 157 -22.69 -5.69 -6.48
CA LEU A 157 -23.24 -6.95 -6.98
C LEU A 157 -24.14 -6.76 -8.22
N GLU A 158 -24.80 -5.61 -8.38
CA GLU A 158 -25.69 -5.35 -9.52
C GLU A 158 -24.95 -4.80 -10.76
N LEU A 159 -23.72 -4.31 -10.61
CA LEU A 159 -22.83 -3.97 -11.74
C LEU A 159 -22.11 -5.20 -12.32
N ARG A 160 -22.03 -6.29 -11.55
CA ARG A 160 -21.19 -7.47 -11.83
C ARG A 160 -21.82 -8.54 -12.72
N GLY A 161 -23.07 -8.38 -13.14
CA GLY A 161 -23.69 -9.32 -14.07
C GLY A 161 -23.97 -10.68 -13.42
N ASN A 162 -25.25 -10.98 -13.28
CA ASN A 162 -25.77 -12.29 -12.95
C ASN A 162 -25.55 -13.27 -14.12
N ASN A 163 -24.31 -13.67 -14.45
CA ASN A 163 -23.99 -14.57 -15.59
C ASN A 163 -24.66 -14.23 -16.94
N ASN A 164 -25.21 -13.03 -17.08
CA ASN A 164 -25.97 -12.53 -18.22
C ASN A 164 -25.58 -11.06 -18.41
N ASN A 165 -25.02 -10.74 -19.57
CA ASN A 165 -24.64 -9.41 -20.05
C ASN A 165 -25.83 -8.41 -20.05
N GLU A 166 -26.26 -7.86 -18.91
CA GLU A 166 -27.42 -6.95 -18.87
C GLU A 166 -27.08 -5.45 -18.65
N SER A 167 -25.88 -5.07 -18.20
CA SER A 167 -25.54 -3.64 -17.99
C SER A 167 -24.93 -2.94 -19.21
N GLY A 168 -24.08 -3.63 -20.00
CA GLY A 168 -23.40 -3.05 -21.17
C GLY A 168 -22.36 -1.96 -20.85
N ILE A 169 -22.02 -1.74 -19.58
CA ILE A 169 -21.03 -0.78 -19.11
C ILE A 169 -19.88 -1.53 -18.44
N SER A 170 -18.65 -1.29 -18.93
CA SER A 170 -17.40 -1.76 -18.34
C SER A 170 -16.93 -0.80 -17.26
N TYR A 171 -16.83 -1.29 -16.03
CA TYR A 171 -16.35 -0.52 -14.89
C TYR A 171 -14.88 -0.83 -14.60
N ILE A 172 -14.07 0.22 -14.46
CA ILE A 172 -12.63 0.17 -14.25
C ILE A 172 -12.33 0.90 -12.93
N PRO A 173 -12.23 0.19 -11.79
CA PRO A 173 -12.16 0.79 -10.45
C PRO A 173 -10.78 1.33 -10.02
N SER A 174 -9.69 0.93 -10.68
CA SER A 174 -8.34 1.10 -10.13
C SER A 174 -7.68 2.42 -10.50
N THR A 175 -7.55 3.40 -9.60
CA THR A 175 -6.84 4.68 -9.84
C THR A 175 -5.71 4.98 -8.84
N ILE A 176 -4.47 4.92 -9.30
CA ILE A 176 -3.25 5.25 -8.56
C ILE A 176 -3.02 6.76 -8.64
N ALA A 177 -3.00 7.48 -7.52
CA ALA A 177 -2.79 8.92 -7.53
C ALA A 177 -1.31 9.28 -7.73
N PHE A 178 -1.03 10.24 -8.61
CA PHE A 178 0.31 10.83 -8.75
C PHE A 178 0.65 11.75 -7.56
N LYS A 179 -0.35 12.50 -7.06
CA LYS A 179 -0.31 13.25 -5.81
C LYS A 179 -1.51 12.86 -4.94
N ASP A 180 -1.23 12.50 -3.70
CA ASP A 180 -2.24 12.20 -2.69
C ASP A 180 -2.68 13.47 -1.96
N TYR A 181 -3.95 13.56 -1.60
CA TYR A 181 -4.50 14.64 -0.79
C TYR A 181 -4.82 14.11 0.61
N TYR A 182 -3.99 14.47 1.60
CA TYR A 182 -4.15 14.01 2.98
C TYR A 182 -4.09 15.18 3.96
N GLY A 183 -5.06 15.27 4.87
CA GLY A 183 -5.06 16.28 5.95
C GLY A 183 -5.03 17.73 5.48
N GLY A 184 -5.57 18.03 4.29
CA GLY A 184 -5.53 19.37 3.71
C GLY A 184 -4.25 19.73 2.94
N GLN A 185 -3.31 18.78 2.82
CA GLN A 185 -2.06 18.95 2.09
C GLN A 185 -1.93 17.96 0.94
N TYR A 186 -1.31 18.41 -0.16
CA TYR A 186 -0.91 17.53 -1.25
C TYR A 186 0.44 16.91 -0.94
N LEU A 187 0.48 15.58 -0.86
CA LEU A 187 1.69 14.79 -0.68
C LEU A 187 2.07 14.16 -2.01
N GLN A 188 3.29 14.44 -2.48
CA GLN A 188 3.84 13.77 -3.67
C GLN A 188 4.04 12.29 -3.34
N ASN A 189 3.44 11.40 -4.13
CA ASN A 189 3.72 9.98 -4.03
C ASN A 189 5.05 9.71 -4.75
N SER A 190 5.90 8.86 -4.18
CA SER A 190 7.19 8.56 -4.79
C SER A 190 6.97 7.72 -6.05
N ASN A 191 7.78 7.93 -7.08
CA ASN A 191 7.68 7.14 -8.31
C ASN A 191 7.81 5.63 -8.05
N GLN A 192 8.60 5.24 -7.05
CA GLN A 192 8.75 3.84 -6.66
C GLN A 192 7.47 3.29 -6.04
N ASN A 193 6.79 4.04 -5.17
CA ASN A 193 5.52 3.61 -4.61
C ASN A 193 4.44 3.50 -5.69
N ILE A 194 4.37 4.49 -6.59
CA ILE A 194 3.47 4.45 -7.74
C ILE A 194 3.76 3.22 -8.60
N PHE A 195 5.03 2.94 -8.89
CA PHE A 195 5.45 1.78 -9.69
C PHE A 195 5.15 0.43 -9.00
N ASN A 196 5.42 0.33 -7.70
CA ASN A 196 5.06 -0.86 -6.91
C ASN A 196 3.55 -1.09 -6.97
N ASN A 197 2.76 -0.03 -6.85
CA ASN A 197 1.31 -0.14 -6.94
C ASN A 197 0.82 -0.46 -8.35
N VAL A 198 1.50 0.04 -9.39
CA VAL A 198 1.25 -0.33 -10.79
C VAL A 198 1.45 -1.83 -10.99
N THR A 199 2.57 -2.38 -10.54
CA THR A 199 2.85 -3.82 -10.69
C THR A 199 1.87 -4.69 -9.91
N GLN A 200 1.46 -4.27 -8.72
CA GLN A 200 0.40 -4.94 -7.95
C GLN A 200 -0.96 -4.90 -8.67
N SER A 201 -1.32 -3.73 -9.21
CA SER A 201 -2.58 -3.52 -9.94
C SER A 201 -2.64 -4.33 -11.23
N ILE A 202 -1.55 -4.34 -12.03
CA ILE A 202 -1.44 -5.19 -13.22
C ILE A 202 -1.55 -6.67 -12.85
N SER A 203 -0.87 -7.13 -11.79
CA SER A 203 -0.97 -8.53 -11.34
C SER A 203 -2.41 -8.91 -10.96
N ALA A 204 -3.15 -8.01 -10.32
CA ALA A 204 -4.53 -8.27 -9.90
C ALA A 204 -5.53 -8.21 -11.06
N TYR A 205 -5.40 -7.21 -11.95
CA TYR A 205 -6.45 -6.82 -12.89
C TYR A 205 -6.05 -6.93 -14.37
N GLY A 206 -4.77 -7.12 -14.65
CA GLY A 206 -4.19 -7.05 -15.99
C GLY A 206 -4.03 -5.63 -16.51
N TYR A 207 -4.20 -4.62 -15.66
CA TYR A 207 -4.00 -3.22 -15.98
C TYR A 207 -3.79 -2.39 -14.70
N ALA A 208 -3.24 -1.18 -14.85
CA ALA A 208 -3.26 -0.14 -13.82
C ALA A 208 -3.70 1.20 -14.42
N VAL A 209 -4.26 2.11 -13.62
CA VAL A 209 -4.56 3.48 -14.06
C VAL A 209 -3.84 4.45 -13.12
N ILE A 210 -3.04 5.36 -13.65
CA ILE A 210 -2.42 6.44 -12.88
C ILE A 210 -3.13 7.73 -13.22
N PHE A 211 -3.65 8.46 -12.22
CA PHE A 211 -4.31 9.74 -12.45
C PHE A 211 -3.54 10.92 -11.83
N PHE A 212 -3.63 12.06 -12.50
CA PHE A 212 -3.04 13.32 -12.09
C PHE A 212 -3.85 14.49 -12.67
N HIS A 213 -3.57 15.69 -12.21
CA HIS A 213 -4.24 16.91 -12.67
C HIS A 213 -3.24 17.96 -13.16
N PRO A 214 -3.63 18.88 -14.07
CA PRO A 214 -2.79 19.96 -14.54
C PRO A 214 -2.21 20.84 -13.43
N GLN A 215 -2.96 21.08 -12.35
CA GLN A 215 -2.51 21.86 -11.19
C GLN A 215 -1.38 21.19 -10.39
N ASP A 216 -1.19 19.87 -10.53
CA ASP A 216 -0.12 19.14 -9.85
C ASP A 216 1.27 19.61 -10.32
N PHE A 217 1.35 20.25 -11.49
CA PHE A 217 2.59 20.76 -12.10
C PHE A 217 2.81 22.25 -11.90
N MET A 218 1.98 22.92 -11.10
CA MET A 218 2.08 24.35 -10.86
C MET A 218 2.73 24.62 -9.50
N LYS A 219 3.52 25.69 -9.41
CA LYS A 219 3.94 26.20 -8.10
C LYS A 219 2.71 26.68 -7.34
N ILE A 220 2.73 26.49 -6.04
CA ILE A 220 1.66 26.88 -5.13
C ILE A 220 2.05 28.17 -4.40
N ASP A 221 1.11 29.11 -4.28
CA ASP A 221 1.30 30.34 -3.51
C ASP A 221 1.18 30.09 -1.98
N ALA A 222 1.44 31.12 -1.19
CA ALA A 222 1.36 31.03 0.28
C ALA A 222 -0.04 30.66 0.81
N ASN A 223 -1.09 30.77 -0.01
CA ASN A 223 -2.46 30.46 0.34
C ASN A 223 -2.91 29.07 -0.16
N GLY A 224 -2.00 28.30 -0.78
CA GLY A 224 -2.33 26.98 -1.31
C GLY A 224 -2.91 26.99 -2.74
N ASN A 225 -2.90 28.12 -3.45
CA ASN A 225 -3.46 28.20 -4.81
C ASN A 225 -2.39 27.98 -5.88
N PRO A 226 -2.73 27.29 -6.99
CA PRO A 226 -1.86 27.20 -8.16
C PRO A 226 -1.56 28.60 -8.74
N THR A 227 -0.28 28.86 -8.94
CA THR A 227 0.22 30.06 -9.63
C THR A 227 0.19 29.86 -11.14
N GLY A 228 0.59 30.87 -11.91
CA GLY A 228 0.81 30.76 -13.35
C GLY A 228 2.17 30.17 -13.74
N GLU A 229 3.00 29.75 -12.79
CA GLU A 229 4.35 29.23 -13.02
C GLU A 229 4.42 27.71 -12.80
N LEU A 230 5.16 27.02 -13.66
CA LEU A 230 5.44 25.60 -13.52
C LEU A 230 6.33 25.30 -12.31
N ASP A 231 6.04 24.18 -11.65
CA ASP A 231 6.97 23.51 -10.76
C ASP A 231 7.68 22.40 -11.55
N GLU A 232 8.98 22.55 -11.75
CA GLU A 232 9.79 21.63 -12.56
C GLU A 232 9.96 20.26 -11.90
N ASN A 233 9.86 20.18 -10.57
CA ASN A 233 10.02 18.92 -9.84
C ASN A 233 8.94 17.88 -10.20
N PRO A 234 7.63 18.15 -10.06
CA PRO A 234 6.58 17.19 -10.42
C PRO A 234 6.57 16.88 -11.93
N ILE A 235 7.04 17.79 -12.79
CA ILE A 235 7.21 17.47 -14.23
C ILE A 235 8.33 16.43 -14.42
N ARG A 236 9.46 16.61 -13.76
CA ARG A 236 10.55 15.63 -13.78
C ARG A 236 10.14 14.31 -13.14
N ASP A 237 9.32 14.33 -12.11
CA ASP A 237 8.81 13.13 -11.46
C ASP A 237 7.88 12.36 -12.42
N LEU A 238 6.94 13.05 -13.10
CA LEU A 238 6.10 12.42 -14.13
C LEU A 238 6.95 11.84 -15.27
N SER A 239 7.94 12.60 -15.76
CA SER A 239 8.89 12.13 -16.78
C SER A 239 9.59 10.85 -16.33
N SER A 240 10.14 10.85 -15.11
CA SER A 240 10.90 9.71 -14.57
C SER A 240 10.00 8.51 -14.31
N LEU A 241 8.73 8.73 -13.95
CA LEU A 241 7.75 7.67 -13.76
C LEU A 241 7.38 7.00 -15.09
N ILE A 242 7.14 7.78 -16.14
CA ILE A 242 6.89 7.25 -17.49
C ILE A 242 8.11 6.42 -17.94
N ASP A 243 9.31 6.95 -17.78
CA ASP A 243 10.54 6.26 -18.17
C ASP A 243 10.76 4.98 -17.33
N LEU A 244 10.41 4.98 -16.04
CA LEU A 244 10.47 3.80 -15.16
C LEU A 244 9.50 2.70 -15.63
N ILE A 245 8.26 3.05 -15.98
CA ILE A 245 7.27 2.09 -16.48
C ILE A 245 7.71 1.50 -17.81
N LEU A 246 8.13 2.34 -18.76
CA LEU A 246 8.58 1.91 -20.09
C LEU A 246 9.87 1.06 -20.04
N SER A 247 10.84 1.43 -19.19
CA SER A 247 12.09 0.67 -19.05
C SER A 247 11.89 -0.72 -18.43
N ASN A 248 10.78 -0.95 -17.73
CA ASN A 248 10.36 -2.25 -17.25
C ASN A 248 9.48 -3.02 -18.25
N ASN A 249 9.44 -2.58 -19.52
CA ASN A 249 8.66 -3.17 -20.61
C ASN A 249 7.14 -3.20 -20.34
N ILE A 250 6.63 -2.25 -19.57
CA ILE A 250 5.19 -2.10 -19.34
C ILE A 250 4.62 -1.10 -20.36
N HIS A 251 3.59 -1.53 -21.08
CA HIS A 251 2.95 -0.74 -22.14
C HIS A 251 2.04 0.37 -21.58
N LEU A 252 2.00 1.53 -22.23
CA LEU A 252 1.07 2.62 -21.90
C LEU A 252 -0.15 2.57 -22.83
N GLY A 253 -1.29 2.14 -22.26
CA GLY A 253 -2.53 1.86 -22.99
C GLY A 253 -3.63 2.90 -22.80
N SER A 254 -4.85 2.51 -23.18
CA SER A 254 -6.08 3.29 -23.03
C SER A 254 -7.20 2.46 -22.36
N PHE A 255 -8.28 3.09 -21.93
CA PHE A 255 -9.42 2.33 -21.39
C PHE A 255 -10.10 1.48 -22.46
N SER A 256 -10.20 1.99 -23.69
CA SER A 256 -10.71 1.21 -24.83
C SER A 256 -9.90 -0.08 -25.04
N GLU A 257 -8.58 -0.02 -24.90
CA GLU A 257 -7.70 -1.20 -25.00
C GLU A 257 -7.97 -2.23 -23.90
N ILE A 258 -8.07 -1.79 -22.64
CA ILE A 258 -8.40 -2.66 -21.50
C ILE A 258 -9.70 -3.43 -21.77
N THR A 259 -10.75 -2.71 -22.19
CA THR A 259 -12.08 -3.29 -22.43
C THR A 259 -12.11 -4.23 -23.64
N GLN A 260 -11.37 -3.92 -24.70
CA GLN A 260 -11.22 -4.82 -25.85
C GLN A 260 -10.58 -6.15 -25.45
N GLU A 261 -9.54 -6.13 -24.60
CA GLU A 261 -8.87 -7.35 -24.13
C GLU A 261 -9.74 -8.16 -23.17
N MET A 262 -10.55 -7.50 -22.32
CA MET A 262 -11.57 -8.19 -21.51
C MET A 262 -12.59 -8.95 -22.38
N GLU A 263 -13.04 -8.35 -23.49
CA GLU A 263 -13.98 -9.01 -24.41
C GLU A 263 -13.36 -10.18 -25.18
N ASN A 264 -12.07 -10.08 -25.53
CA ASN A 264 -11.34 -11.15 -26.22
C ASN A 264 -11.15 -12.39 -25.32
N ASN A 265 -10.85 -12.18 -24.04
CA ASN A 265 -10.72 -13.25 -23.05
C ASN A 265 -12.01 -14.08 -22.90
N ASN A 266 -13.17 -13.40 -22.91
CA ASN A 266 -14.47 -14.07 -22.81
C ASN A 266 -14.81 -14.96 -24.03
N LYS A 267 -14.15 -14.79 -25.18
CA LYS A 267 -14.37 -15.61 -26.38
C LYS A 267 -13.52 -16.88 -26.42
N ILE A 268 -12.47 -16.99 -25.60
CA ILE A 268 -11.49 -18.09 -25.65
C ILE A 268 -11.85 -19.25 -24.69
N MET A 269 -12.77 -19.05 -23.74
CA MET A 269 -13.34 -20.13 -22.91
C MET A 269 -14.45 -20.88 -23.67
N PRO A 270 -14.28 -22.17 -24.04
CA PRO A 270 -15.38 -22.96 -24.59
C PRO A 270 -16.39 -23.29 -23.49
N SER A 271 -17.67 -23.08 -23.74
CA SER A 271 -18.77 -23.47 -22.85
C SER A 271 -18.72 -24.97 -22.55
N SER A 272 -18.26 -25.35 -21.36
CA SER A 272 -18.42 -26.71 -20.86
C SER A 272 -19.79 -26.84 -20.20
N ASN A 273 -20.77 -27.30 -20.98
CA ASN A 273 -22.01 -27.85 -20.44
C ASN A 273 -21.66 -29.03 -19.54
N SER A 274 -21.87 -28.91 -18.22
CA SER A 274 -21.91 -30.07 -17.33
C SER A 274 -23.33 -30.28 -16.80
N THR A 275 -23.86 -31.43 -17.21
CA THR A 275 -25.15 -32.02 -16.89
C THR A 275 -25.36 -32.16 -15.38
N SER A 276 -26.47 -31.62 -14.88
CA SER A 276 -27.03 -31.96 -13.56
C SER A 276 -27.31 -33.46 -13.48
N GLN A 277 -26.64 -34.17 -12.57
CA GLN A 277 -27.12 -35.44 -12.04
C GLN A 277 -27.50 -35.27 -10.58
N ARG A 278 -28.81 -35.42 -10.33
CA ARG A 278 -29.43 -35.53 -9.00
C ARG A 278 -28.93 -36.82 -8.33
N ILE A 279 -28.47 -36.71 -7.09
CA ILE A 279 -28.38 -37.87 -6.19
C ILE A 279 -29.44 -37.70 -5.09
N ILE A 280 -30.28 -38.72 -5.01
CA ILE A 280 -31.43 -38.85 -4.13
C ILE A 280 -30.95 -39.21 -2.72
N ALA A 281 -31.43 -38.47 -1.73
CA ALA A 281 -31.31 -38.79 -0.31
C ALA A 281 -32.13 -40.04 0.03
N HIS A 282 -31.56 -41.00 0.76
CA HIS A 282 -32.28 -41.86 1.72
C HIS A 282 -31.34 -42.25 2.89
N GLN A 283 -31.82 -41.90 4.09
CA GLN A 283 -31.56 -42.33 5.47
C GLN A 283 -30.61 -43.53 5.69
N VAL A 284 -29.74 -43.48 6.73
CA VAL A 284 -29.85 -44.26 8.01
C VAL A 284 -28.84 -43.71 9.08
N ALA A 285 -29.36 -43.47 10.29
CA ALA A 285 -28.75 -43.47 11.64
C ALA A 285 -27.46 -42.69 12.00
N ALA A 286 -27.60 -41.82 13.00
CA ALA A 286 -26.54 -41.48 13.95
C ALA A 286 -26.16 -42.71 14.79
N PRO A 287 -24.87 -42.90 15.09
CA PRO A 287 -24.45 -42.71 16.47
C PRO A 287 -23.06 -42.05 16.66
N LEU A 288 -22.95 -41.32 17.78
CA LEU A 288 -21.76 -41.13 18.62
C LEU A 288 -20.50 -40.53 17.96
N PHE A 289 -20.37 -39.22 18.07
CA PHE A 289 -19.09 -38.51 17.98
C PHE A 289 -18.17 -38.93 19.13
N THR A 290 -17.22 -39.82 18.83
CA THR A 290 -15.98 -39.91 19.61
C THR A 290 -14.98 -38.92 19.05
N SER A 291 -14.50 -38.05 19.94
CA SER A 291 -13.32 -37.19 19.84
C SER A 291 -12.40 -37.47 18.64
N LEU A 292 -12.48 -36.61 17.64
CA LEU A 292 -11.36 -36.35 16.74
C LEU A 292 -10.78 -35.01 17.18
N THR A 293 -9.74 -35.09 18.01
CA THR A 293 -8.76 -34.00 18.14
C THR A 293 -8.21 -33.74 16.73
N PRO A 294 -8.25 -32.50 16.20
CA PRO A 294 -7.50 -32.19 15.01
C PRO A 294 -6.02 -32.29 15.39
N ASN A 295 -5.34 -33.29 14.83
CA ASN A 295 -3.88 -33.27 14.76
C ASN A 295 -3.50 -32.09 13.86
N ILE A 296 -3.16 -30.96 14.49
CA ILE A 296 -2.44 -29.86 13.86
C ILE A 296 -0.98 -30.30 13.82
N ASP A 297 -0.66 -31.13 12.84
CA ASP A 297 0.72 -31.40 12.42
C ASP A 297 0.79 -31.12 10.92
N SER A 298 0.83 -29.83 10.56
CA SER A 298 1.86 -29.27 9.67
C SER A 298 1.61 -27.79 9.35
N ALA A 299 2.51 -26.95 9.87
CA ALA A 299 2.97 -25.67 9.33
C ALA A 299 2.13 -24.39 9.56
N ALA A 300 1.98 -24.00 10.83
CA ALA A 300 2.24 -22.62 11.24
C ALA A 300 3.65 -22.56 11.85
N SER A 301 4.70 -22.82 11.05
CA SER A 301 6.07 -22.59 11.52
C SER A 301 6.37 -21.12 11.32
N SER A 302 6.92 -20.45 12.34
CA SER A 302 7.70 -19.24 12.11
C SER A 302 8.59 -19.43 10.87
N ASN A 303 8.58 -18.48 9.93
CA ASN A 303 9.41 -18.49 8.71
C ASN A 303 10.90 -18.22 9.06
N CYS A 304 11.37 -18.86 10.13
CA CYS A 304 12.74 -18.88 10.55
C CYS A 304 13.45 -20.00 9.81
N SER A 305 14.56 -19.67 9.17
CA SER A 305 15.45 -20.68 8.61
C SER A 305 16.84 -20.51 9.19
N GLY A 306 17.46 -21.63 9.59
CA GLY A 306 18.88 -21.69 9.93
C GLY A 306 19.74 -21.72 8.67
N GLY A 307 21.06 -21.70 8.85
CA GLY A 307 22.00 -21.80 7.72
C GLY A 307 22.55 -20.47 7.22
N TRP A 308 22.35 -19.36 7.94
CA TRP A 308 22.72 -18.04 7.47
C TRP A 308 24.09 -17.60 7.95
N GLU A 309 24.90 -17.10 7.01
CA GLU A 309 26.11 -16.37 7.30
C GLU A 309 25.76 -14.88 7.45
N VAL A 310 26.16 -14.29 8.57
CA VAL A 310 25.87 -12.88 8.86
C VAL A 310 27.18 -12.17 9.15
N THR A 311 27.47 -11.13 8.39
CA THR A 311 28.63 -10.25 8.58
C THR A 311 28.15 -8.84 8.93
N GLY A 312 29.06 -8.01 9.43
CA GLY A 312 28.83 -6.58 9.57
C GLY A 312 29.63 -5.80 8.53
N TYR A 313 29.12 -4.65 8.11
CA TYR A 313 29.87 -3.67 7.35
C TYR A 313 29.69 -2.27 7.96
N PHE A 314 30.69 -1.41 7.78
CA PHE A 314 30.72 -0.06 8.32
C PHE A 314 31.28 0.91 7.29
N LEU A 315 31.05 2.20 7.46
CA LEU A 315 31.69 3.23 6.63
C LEU A 315 32.86 3.86 7.40
N PRO A 316 34.07 4.00 6.82
CA PRO A 316 35.17 4.70 7.46
C PRO A 316 34.81 6.16 7.76
N SER A 317 35.32 6.69 8.88
CA SER A 317 35.33 8.13 9.18
C SER A 317 36.74 8.67 9.03
N GLU A 318 36.92 9.74 8.26
CA GLU A 318 38.23 10.38 8.08
C GLU A 318 38.87 10.82 9.41
N SER A 319 38.05 11.14 10.40
CA SER A 319 38.51 11.52 11.75
C SER A 319 39.27 10.41 12.46
N ASP A 320 38.98 9.13 12.16
CA ASP A 320 39.66 7.99 12.77
C ASP A 320 41.10 7.78 12.26
N TYR A 321 41.48 8.45 11.16
CA TYR A 321 42.79 8.33 10.52
C TYR A 321 43.74 9.49 10.89
N GLU A 322 43.42 10.28 11.92
CA GLU A 322 44.29 11.38 12.35
C GLU A 322 45.67 10.85 12.80
N GLY A 323 46.73 11.38 12.18
CA GLY A 323 48.11 10.94 12.43
C GLY A 323 48.53 9.65 11.72
N ILE A 324 47.66 9.08 10.87
CA ILE A 324 47.92 7.88 10.06
C ILE A 324 47.77 8.25 8.58
N GLY A 325 48.72 7.85 7.72
CA GLY A 325 48.71 8.23 6.30
C GLY A 325 49.22 9.65 6.04
N TYR A 326 48.85 10.23 4.90
CA TYR A 326 49.20 11.60 4.50
C TYR A 326 48.03 12.31 3.82
N ASP A 327 48.11 13.63 3.73
CA ASP A 327 47.13 14.44 3.01
C ASP A 327 47.23 14.19 1.50
N GLN A 328 46.18 13.64 0.91
CA GLN A 328 46.10 13.33 -0.51
C GLN A 328 45.06 14.21 -1.19
N THR A 329 45.49 14.92 -2.23
CA THR A 329 44.58 15.67 -3.09
C THR A 329 43.95 14.75 -4.14
N VAL A 330 42.61 14.73 -4.20
CA VAL A 330 41.81 13.93 -5.13
C VAL A 330 40.75 14.77 -5.82
N GLU A 331 40.33 14.31 -6.99
CA GLU A 331 39.14 14.82 -7.68
C GLU A 331 37.91 14.03 -7.20
N VAL A 332 36.88 14.76 -6.76
CA VAL A 332 35.59 14.23 -6.37
C VAL A 332 34.56 14.66 -7.40
N TYR A 333 33.97 13.68 -8.06
CA TYR A 333 32.97 13.83 -9.12
C TYR A 333 31.58 14.02 -8.50
N SER A 334 30.79 14.94 -9.04
CA SER A 334 29.40 15.13 -8.62
C SER A 334 28.58 13.86 -8.87
N LEU A 335 27.58 13.63 -8.01
CA LEU A 335 26.64 12.52 -8.15
C LEU A 335 25.55 12.78 -9.22
N ASP A 336 25.52 13.98 -9.79
CA ASP A 336 24.60 14.34 -10.86
C ASP A 336 25.16 13.96 -12.24
N ALA A 337 24.30 13.98 -13.27
CA ALA A 337 24.68 13.64 -14.64
C ALA A 337 25.75 14.57 -15.25
N THR A 338 26.15 15.65 -14.57
CA THR A 338 27.14 16.60 -15.09
C THR A 338 28.57 16.13 -14.85
N ASN A 339 28.79 15.20 -13.91
CA ASN A 339 30.12 14.69 -13.54
C ASN A 339 31.15 15.80 -13.30
N ASN A 340 30.71 16.95 -12.79
CA ASN A 340 31.60 18.06 -12.47
C ASN A 340 32.56 17.64 -11.36
N THR A 341 33.82 18.03 -11.48
CA THR A 341 34.86 17.65 -10.51
C THR A 341 35.16 18.78 -9.55
N THR A 342 35.27 18.45 -8.27
CA THR A 342 35.83 19.32 -7.24
C THR A 342 37.11 18.72 -6.68
N THR A 343 38.12 19.55 -6.43
CA THR A 343 39.37 19.08 -5.82
C THR A 343 39.27 19.14 -4.30
N ARG A 344 39.55 18.04 -3.62
CA ARG A 344 39.58 17.96 -2.15
C ARG A 344 40.88 17.35 -1.67
N THR A 345 41.36 17.81 -0.51
CA THR A 345 42.48 17.18 0.20
C THR A 345 41.91 16.37 1.36
N LEU A 346 42.10 15.07 1.31
CA LEU A 346 41.56 14.09 2.26
C LEU A 346 42.66 13.12 2.69
N ASN A 347 42.48 12.45 3.82
CA ASN A 347 43.45 11.48 4.31
C ASN A 347 43.61 10.25 3.37
N SER A 348 44.84 9.86 3.06
CA SER A 348 45.15 8.78 2.11
C SER A 348 44.66 7.39 2.55
N GLU A 349 44.74 7.07 3.85
CA GLU A 349 44.27 5.78 4.37
C GLU A 349 42.74 5.75 4.46
N PHE A 350 42.11 6.88 4.79
CA PHE A 350 40.65 7.03 4.67
C PHE A 350 40.18 6.75 3.24
N LEU A 351 40.79 7.40 2.24
CA LEU A 351 40.44 7.21 0.83
C LEU A 351 40.58 5.77 0.36
N LYS A 352 41.63 5.08 0.82
CA LYS A 352 41.83 3.65 0.54
C LYS A 352 40.69 2.80 1.11
N ASN A 353 40.24 3.08 2.34
CA ASN A 353 39.10 2.36 2.94
C ASN A 353 37.77 2.73 2.28
N VAL A 354 37.57 3.98 1.84
CA VAL A 354 36.39 4.40 1.05
C VAL A 354 36.24 3.57 -0.22
N GLN A 355 37.35 3.20 -0.88
CA GLN A 355 37.32 2.35 -2.07
C GLN A 355 36.99 0.88 -1.77
N VAL A 356 37.18 0.43 -0.53
CA VAL A 356 36.86 -0.94 -0.10
C VAL A 356 35.42 -1.01 0.39
N GLU A 357 35.03 -0.08 1.26
CA GLU A 357 33.72 -0.04 1.92
C GLU A 357 32.66 0.71 1.09
N GLY A 358 33.06 1.26 -0.06
CA GLY A 358 32.19 1.97 -1.01
C GLY A 358 31.95 3.44 -0.65
N TRP A 359 31.74 3.78 0.62
CA TRP A 359 31.54 5.15 1.10
C TRP A 359 32.39 5.47 2.33
N GLY A 360 32.57 6.75 2.66
CA GLY A 360 33.11 7.18 3.95
C GLY A 360 32.80 8.62 4.26
N GLN A 361 32.75 8.94 5.56
CA GLN A 361 32.44 10.27 6.05
C GLN A 361 33.72 11.10 6.22
N THR A 362 33.74 12.29 5.64
CA THR A 362 34.85 13.23 5.79
C THR A 362 34.77 13.98 7.14
N LYS A 363 35.85 14.69 7.51
CA LYS A 363 35.85 15.59 8.67
C LYS A 363 34.82 16.73 8.59
N GLN A 364 34.33 17.05 7.40
CA GLN A 364 33.28 18.05 7.20
C GLN A 364 31.85 17.50 7.38
N GLY A 365 31.73 16.19 7.64
CA GLY A 365 30.47 15.52 7.96
C GLY A 365 29.71 15.00 6.74
N ASP A 366 30.12 15.40 5.53
CA ASP A 366 29.63 14.85 4.27
C ASP A 366 30.30 13.52 3.93
N TYR A 367 29.71 12.78 3.00
CA TYR A 367 30.15 11.47 2.55
C TYR A 367 30.72 11.53 1.14
N ILE A 368 31.79 10.78 0.93
CA ILE A 368 32.35 10.51 -0.39
C ILE A 368 32.35 9.02 -0.66
N GLY A 369 32.09 8.66 -1.91
CA GLY A 369 32.07 7.30 -2.41
C GLY A 369 33.30 6.96 -3.23
N GLY A 370 33.67 5.68 -3.31
CA GLY A 370 34.83 5.20 -4.07
C GLY A 370 34.48 3.99 -4.93
N TRP A 371 34.41 4.18 -6.25
CA TRP A 371 34.20 3.10 -7.22
C TRP A 371 34.77 3.48 -8.59
N ASP A 372 35.00 2.48 -9.46
CA ASP A 372 35.60 2.64 -10.80
C ASP A 372 36.92 3.44 -10.83
N GLY A 373 37.69 3.37 -9.73
CA GLY A 373 38.93 4.11 -9.56
C GLY A 373 38.76 5.62 -9.37
N LYS A 374 37.53 6.10 -9.10
CA LYS A 374 37.18 7.50 -8.89
C LYS A 374 36.54 7.72 -7.51
N PHE A 375 36.49 8.98 -7.08
CA PHE A 375 35.76 9.40 -5.89
C PHE A 375 34.53 10.22 -6.28
N TRP A 376 33.42 10.01 -5.58
CA TRP A 376 32.13 10.60 -5.91
C TRP A 376 31.52 11.29 -4.70
N GLY A 377 30.77 12.36 -4.91
CA GLY A 377 30.14 13.12 -3.83
C GLY A 377 30.12 14.64 -4.10
N PRO A 378 29.86 15.46 -3.08
CA PRO A 378 29.52 15.06 -1.71
C PRO A 378 28.09 14.51 -1.61
N SER A 379 27.85 13.65 -0.61
CA SER A 379 26.50 13.29 -0.15
C SER A 379 26.33 13.70 1.31
N SER A 380 25.11 14.00 1.74
CA SER A 380 24.83 14.25 3.17
C SER A 380 24.80 12.97 4.00
N VAL A 381 24.69 11.80 3.35
CA VAL A 381 24.56 10.47 3.97
C VAL A 381 25.28 9.40 3.14
N GLY A 382 25.61 8.26 3.75
CA GLY A 382 26.03 7.08 3.00
C GLY A 382 24.85 6.48 2.23
N LEU A 383 25.07 6.10 0.98
CA LEU A 383 24.03 5.59 0.08
C LEU A 383 24.28 4.13 -0.30
N ASN A 384 23.22 3.39 -0.60
CA ASN A 384 23.30 2.06 -1.21
C ASN A 384 23.45 2.16 -2.75
N SER A 385 23.48 1.02 -3.45
CA SER A 385 23.64 0.97 -4.91
C SER A 385 22.51 1.63 -5.69
N GLN A 386 21.35 1.84 -5.07
CA GLN A 386 20.15 2.45 -5.64
C GLN A 386 20.07 3.95 -5.30
N GLY A 387 21.03 4.50 -4.55
CA GLY A 387 21.02 5.89 -4.10
C GLY A 387 20.13 6.15 -2.88
N GLU A 388 19.77 5.10 -2.12
CA GLU A 388 18.98 5.20 -0.89
C GLU A 388 19.87 5.28 0.35
N THR A 389 19.40 5.93 1.41
CA THR A 389 20.17 6.14 2.65
C THR A 389 20.43 4.84 3.42
N LEU A 390 21.67 4.65 3.87
CA LEU A 390 22.05 3.60 4.80
C LEU A 390 21.81 4.01 6.27
N ILE A 391 21.08 3.19 7.03
CA ILE A 391 20.73 3.45 8.44
C ILE A 391 21.31 2.36 9.34
N ALA A 392 22.21 2.75 10.23
CA ALA A 392 22.85 1.83 11.17
C ALA A 392 21.82 1.14 12.06
N GLY A 393 21.92 -0.18 12.23
CA GLY A 393 20.94 -0.92 13.04
C GLY A 393 19.62 -1.22 12.33
N LEU A 394 19.49 -0.87 11.05
CA LEU A 394 18.30 -1.11 10.23
C LEU A 394 18.66 -1.69 8.86
N SER A 395 19.58 -1.08 8.11
CA SER A 395 19.93 -1.54 6.76
C SER A 395 20.77 -2.82 6.80
N ALA A 396 20.39 -3.82 6.00
CA ALA A 396 21.17 -5.03 5.83
C ALA A 396 21.15 -5.50 4.38
N GLY A 397 22.34 -5.68 3.79
CA GLY A 397 22.50 -6.28 2.48
C GLY A 397 22.03 -7.73 2.48
N THR A 398 21.24 -8.12 1.48
CA THR A 398 20.75 -9.50 1.34
C THR A 398 20.76 -9.96 -0.12
N ASN A 399 20.45 -11.23 -0.35
CA ASN A 399 20.07 -11.71 -1.68
C ASN A 399 18.57 -11.48 -1.90
N GLY A 400 18.22 -10.57 -2.82
CA GLY A 400 16.84 -10.21 -3.14
C GLY A 400 15.93 -11.37 -3.59
N ASN A 401 16.50 -12.47 -4.08
CA ASN A 401 15.72 -13.65 -4.46
C ASN A 401 15.34 -14.56 -3.27
N ILE A 402 15.94 -14.33 -2.08
CA ILE A 402 15.67 -15.11 -0.87
C ILE A 402 15.01 -14.24 0.19
N ILE A 403 15.51 -13.02 0.39
CA ILE A 403 14.86 -11.98 1.18
C ILE A 403 14.66 -10.80 0.23
N PRO A 404 13.45 -10.61 -0.33
CA PRO A 404 13.18 -9.49 -1.21
C PRO A 404 13.59 -8.16 -0.60
N TYR A 405 14.19 -7.27 -1.40
CA TYR A 405 14.58 -5.94 -0.94
C TYR A 405 13.35 -5.17 -0.41
N GLY A 406 13.54 -4.39 0.65
CA GLY A 406 12.49 -3.74 1.43
C GLY A 406 11.84 -4.64 2.49
N ARG A 407 12.11 -5.95 2.53
CA ARG A 407 11.55 -6.84 3.56
C ARG A 407 12.23 -6.66 4.90
N ASN A 408 11.41 -6.69 5.95
CA ASN A 408 11.90 -6.74 7.31
C ASN A 408 12.18 -8.19 7.75
N PHE A 409 13.22 -8.38 8.56
CA PHE A 409 13.57 -9.65 9.18
C PHE A 409 14.29 -9.45 10.51
N THR A 410 14.37 -10.49 11.33
CA THR A 410 15.13 -10.50 12.59
C THR A 410 16.15 -11.64 12.60
N ILE A 411 17.21 -11.48 13.38
CA ILE A 411 18.24 -12.49 13.55
C ILE A 411 18.48 -12.70 15.06
N PRO A 412 17.61 -13.47 15.73
CA PRO A 412 17.64 -13.61 17.19
C PRO A 412 18.92 -14.28 17.72
N THR A 413 19.70 -14.93 16.86
CA THR A 413 20.96 -15.60 17.20
C THR A 413 22.17 -14.67 17.27
N LEU A 414 22.03 -13.39 16.91
CA LEU A 414 23.13 -12.43 16.99
C LEU A 414 23.52 -12.12 18.45
N PRO A 415 24.66 -11.46 18.68
CA PRO A 415 24.99 -10.83 19.96
C PRO A 415 24.07 -9.64 20.26
N SER A 416 23.90 -9.33 21.54
CA SER A 416 23.29 -8.05 21.95
C SER A 416 24.17 -6.87 21.54
N PRO A 417 23.60 -5.74 21.04
CA PRO A 417 22.17 -5.41 20.99
C PRO A 417 21.45 -5.85 19.70
N TRP A 418 22.15 -6.49 18.76
CA TRP A 418 21.68 -6.81 17.41
C TRP A 418 20.59 -7.88 17.38
N ASN A 419 20.60 -8.78 18.35
CA ASN A 419 19.63 -9.87 18.49
C ASN A 419 18.17 -9.42 18.72
N ASN A 420 17.97 -8.16 19.13
CA ASN A 420 16.65 -7.57 19.33
C ASN A 420 16.33 -6.47 18.30
N LYS A 421 17.09 -6.41 17.20
CA LYS A 421 16.86 -5.46 16.10
C LYS A 421 16.01 -6.10 15.00
N THR A 422 15.26 -5.25 14.31
CA THR A 422 14.61 -5.58 13.04
C THR A 422 15.39 -4.90 11.93
N PHE A 423 15.77 -5.67 10.93
CA PHE A 423 16.55 -5.22 9.78
C PHE A 423 15.66 -5.13 8.55
N THR A 424 16.02 -4.26 7.61
CA THR A 424 15.41 -4.12 6.29
C THR A 424 16.42 -4.57 5.23
N ALA A 425 16.01 -5.50 4.38
CA ALA A 425 16.78 -5.98 3.25
C ALA A 425 17.02 -4.86 2.23
N VAL A 426 18.27 -4.57 1.92
CA VAL A 426 18.67 -3.61 0.88
C VAL A 426 19.62 -4.28 -0.10
N ASP A 427 19.75 -3.72 -1.29
CA ASP A 427 20.82 -4.07 -2.22
C ASP A 427 22.02 -3.16 -1.96
N LEU A 428 23.19 -3.76 -1.75
CA LEU A 428 24.43 -3.02 -1.52
C LEU A 428 25.32 -2.98 -2.77
N GLY A 429 24.90 -3.60 -3.89
CA GLY A 429 25.67 -3.66 -5.13
C GLY A 429 26.86 -4.61 -5.10
N ILE A 430 27.04 -5.37 -4.01
CA ILE A 430 28.17 -6.29 -3.81
C ILE A 430 27.86 -7.75 -4.16
N GLY A 431 26.69 -8.02 -4.76
CA GLY A 431 26.34 -9.35 -5.28
C GLY A 431 26.22 -10.43 -4.19
N ILE A 432 25.47 -10.16 -3.13
CA ILE A 432 25.21 -11.14 -2.06
C ILE A 432 24.41 -12.32 -2.63
N VAL A 433 24.95 -13.53 -2.50
CA VAL A 433 24.34 -14.76 -3.06
C VAL A 433 23.98 -15.72 -1.94
N GLY A 434 22.81 -16.36 -2.06
CA GLY A 434 22.38 -17.37 -1.10
C GLY A 434 22.04 -16.80 0.27
N LYS A 435 22.23 -17.63 1.31
CA LYS A 435 21.89 -17.31 2.71
C LYS A 435 22.98 -16.48 3.38
N GLN A 436 23.27 -15.31 2.83
CA GLN A 436 24.23 -14.35 3.33
C GLN A 436 23.54 -13.02 3.64
N ILE A 437 23.93 -12.39 4.74
CA ILE A 437 23.43 -11.09 5.18
C ILE A 437 24.59 -10.23 5.63
N ASN A 438 24.62 -8.97 5.21
CA ASN A 438 25.64 -8.01 5.62
C ASN A 438 25.00 -6.79 6.30
N ILE A 439 25.14 -6.68 7.62
CA ILE A 439 24.45 -5.68 8.45
C ILE A 439 25.24 -4.38 8.49
N TYR A 440 24.55 -3.25 8.24
CA TYR A 440 25.17 -1.94 8.40
C TYR A 440 25.27 -1.54 9.87
N THR A 441 26.49 -1.39 10.38
CA THR A 441 26.73 -1.05 11.78
C THR A 441 26.94 0.45 12.04
N GLY A 442 27.14 1.24 10.99
CA GLY A 442 27.29 2.70 11.06
C GLY A 442 28.64 3.20 10.57
N THR A 443 29.07 4.36 11.08
CA THR A 443 30.27 5.07 10.60
C THR A 443 31.35 5.13 11.68
N GLY A 444 32.59 4.89 11.28
CA GLY A 444 33.81 5.06 12.08
C GLY A 444 34.16 3.89 13.00
N SER A 445 35.21 4.08 13.81
CA SER A 445 35.88 3.05 14.62
C SER A 445 34.99 2.36 15.66
N SER A 446 33.88 2.97 16.08
CA SER A 446 32.90 2.32 16.95
C SER A 446 32.03 1.33 16.16
N ALA A 447 31.60 1.70 14.95
CA ALA A 447 30.85 0.83 14.06
C ALA A 447 31.70 -0.33 13.53
N GLU A 448 32.99 -0.10 13.28
CA GLU A 448 33.96 -1.15 12.92
C GLU A 448 34.03 -2.26 13.99
N LYS A 449 34.09 -1.88 15.27
CA LYS A 449 34.09 -2.86 16.37
C LYS A 449 32.80 -3.66 16.42
N GLU A 450 31.65 -3.02 16.20
CA GLU A 450 30.36 -3.69 16.11
C GLU A 450 30.30 -4.66 14.91
N ALA A 451 30.84 -4.27 13.76
CA ALA A 451 30.90 -5.14 12.57
C ALA A 451 31.74 -6.39 12.83
N ALA A 452 32.93 -6.22 13.45
CA ALA A 452 33.80 -7.32 13.82
C ALA A 452 33.20 -8.28 14.86
N MET A 453 32.23 -7.83 15.67
CA MET A 453 31.48 -8.71 16.58
C MET A 453 30.48 -9.60 15.85
N LEU A 454 29.93 -9.16 14.71
CA LEU A 454 28.96 -9.93 13.93
C LEU A 454 29.63 -11.05 13.13
N GLU A 455 30.85 -10.81 12.63
CA GLU A 455 31.64 -11.78 11.84
C GLU A 455 32.04 -13.06 12.60
N GLN A 456 31.90 -13.09 13.92
CA GLN A 456 32.30 -14.23 14.76
C GLN A 456 31.18 -15.25 15.04
N THR A 457 29.99 -15.04 14.47
CA THR A 457 28.80 -15.81 14.82
C THR A 457 28.67 -17.05 13.94
N GLU A 458 28.64 -18.24 14.56
CA GLU A 458 28.26 -19.48 13.88
C GLU A 458 26.90 -19.33 13.19
N ILE A 459 26.63 -20.21 12.21
CA ILE A 459 25.42 -20.27 11.39
C ILE A 459 24.17 -19.74 12.11
N ASN A 460 23.67 -18.60 11.64
CA ASN A 460 22.57 -17.87 12.25
C ASN A 460 21.19 -18.38 11.81
N THR A 461 20.19 -18.08 12.64
CA THR A 461 18.77 -18.25 12.31
C THR A 461 18.17 -16.91 11.94
N VAL A 462 17.66 -16.81 10.72
CA VAL A 462 16.98 -15.60 10.23
C VAL A 462 15.50 -15.88 10.23
N CYS A 463 14.76 -15.03 10.93
CA CYS A 463 13.32 -15.07 11.02
C CYS A 463 12.74 -13.96 10.15
N ILE A 464 12.12 -14.36 9.05
CA ILE A 464 11.37 -13.43 8.21
C ILE A 464 9.94 -13.48 8.74
N PRO A 465 9.38 -12.40 9.31
CA PRO A 465 7.98 -12.37 9.69
C PRO A 465 7.12 -12.80 8.49
N PRO A 466 6.07 -13.61 8.73
CA PRO A 466 5.07 -13.83 7.71
C PRO A 466 4.62 -12.46 7.20
N LEU A 467 4.38 -12.34 5.90
CA LEU A 467 3.75 -11.12 5.39
C LEU A 467 2.46 -10.96 6.18
N ILE A 468 2.33 -9.88 6.93
CA ILE A 468 1.00 -9.47 7.41
C ILE A 468 0.16 -9.03 6.22
N SER A 469 0.83 -8.45 5.20
CA SER A 469 0.22 -8.09 3.94
C SER A 469 -0.23 -9.35 3.21
N VAL A 470 -1.53 -9.45 3.02
CA VAL A 470 -2.16 -10.54 2.28
C VAL A 470 -2.43 -10.15 0.84
N GLY A 471 -1.84 -9.03 0.39
CA GLY A 471 -1.96 -8.47 -0.96
C GLY A 471 -3.35 -7.96 -1.29
N ASP A 472 -4.17 -7.83 -0.25
CA ASP A 472 -5.51 -7.25 -0.32
C ASP A 472 -5.53 -6.00 0.57
N PRO A 473 -5.44 -4.80 -0.02
CA PRO A 473 -5.56 -3.52 0.66
C PRO A 473 -6.74 -3.33 1.61
N VAL A 474 -7.86 -4.08 1.51
CA VAL A 474 -8.91 -4.05 2.54
C VAL A 474 -8.40 -4.62 3.86
N PHE A 475 -7.67 -5.73 3.77
CA PHE A 475 -7.06 -6.37 4.91
C PHE A 475 -5.75 -5.66 5.30
N ASP A 476 -5.03 -5.07 4.35
CA ASP A 476 -3.69 -4.50 4.55
C ASP A 476 -3.71 -3.03 4.98
N GLN A 477 -4.84 -2.31 4.86
CA GLN A 477 -4.95 -0.86 5.12
C GLN A 477 -4.52 -0.42 6.53
N PHE A 478 -4.55 -1.33 7.52
CA PHE A 478 -4.14 -1.04 8.88
C PHE A 478 -2.90 -1.83 9.32
N ASP A 479 -2.19 -2.48 8.38
CA ASP A 479 -1.04 -3.32 8.71
C ASP A 479 0.05 -2.55 9.44
N SER A 480 0.28 -1.28 9.08
CA SER A 480 1.25 -0.43 9.78
C SER A 480 0.86 -0.20 11.24
N TYR A 481 -0.42 0.05 11.54
CA TYR A 481 -0.91 0.21 12.91
C TYR A 481 -0.89 -1.10 13.68
N ILE A 482 -1.27 -2.21 13.03
CA ILE A 482 -1.21 -3.55 13.62
C ILE A 482 0.24 -3.90 13.96
N ILE A 483 1.19 -3.69 13.04
CA ILE A 483 2.62 -3.91 13.27
C ILE A 483 3.12 -3.05 14.43
N ASN A 484 2.86 -1.73 14.38
CA ASN A 484 3.36 -0.79 15.37
C ASN A 484 2.85 -1.13 16.77
N SER A 485 1.54 -1.35 16.93
CA SER A 485 0.96 -1.67 18.22
C SER A 485 1.34 -3.07 18.71
N SER A 486 1.37 -4.07 17.82
CA SER A 486 1.83 -5.42 18.17
C SER A 486 3.28 -5.41 18.65
N ASN A 487 4.15 -4.64 17.99
CA ASN A 487 5.53 -4.47 18.44
C ASN A 487 5.60 -3.73 19.78
N HIS A 488 4.76 -2.71 19.98
CA HIS A 488 4.72 -1.94 21.23
C HIS A 488 4.33 -2.81 22.43
N TYR A 489 3.33 -3.70 22.26
CA TYR A 489 2.81 -4.55 23.34
C TYR A 489 3.31 -6.00 23.34
N GLY A 490 4.32 -6.32 22.52
CA GLY A 490 4.98 -7.63 22.52
C GLY A 490 4.16 -8.77 21.91
N ILE A 491 3.22 -8.49 21.01
CA ILE A 491 2.47 -9.50 20.25
C ILE A 491 3.31 -9.92 19.04
N THR A 492 3.79 -11.17 19.07
CA THR A 492 4.68 -11.71 18.05
C THR A 492 3.94 -11.98 16.74
N ASP A 493 2.77 -12.61 16.83
CA ASP A 493 1.92 -12.96 15.69
C ASP A 493 0.98 -11.80 15.31
N LYS A 494 1.39 -11.02 14.31
CA LYS A 494 0.61 -9.88 13.81
C LYS A 494 -0.57 -10.32 12.94
N LEU A 495 -0.48 -11.50 12.31
CA LEU A 495 -1.59 -12.05 11.52
C LEU A 495 -2.75 -12.47 12.44
N MET A 496 -2.46 -12.83 13.69
CA MET A 496 -3.48 -13.08 14.71
C MET A 496 -4.28 -11.82 15.05
N VAL A 497 -3.61 -10.68 15.24
CA VAL A 497 -4.28 -9.40 15.47
C VAL A 497 -5.13 -9.00 14.27
N LYS A 498 -4.61 -9.21 13.06
CA LYS A 498 -5.34 -8.98 11.81
C LYS A 498 -6.60 -9.85 11.70
N SER A 499 -6.50 -11.10 12.12
CA SER A 499 -7.62 -12.06 12.13
C SER A 499 -8.70 -11.69 13.17
N LEU A 500 -8.27 -11.14 14.32
CA LEU A 500 -9.17 -10.56 15.31
C LEU A 500 -9.92 -9.37 14.72
N ILE A 501 -9.24 -8.43 14.05
CA ILE A 501 -9.90 -7.27 13.41
C ILE A 501 -10.88 -7.73 12.32
N MET A 502 -10.51 -8.75 11.54
CA MET A 502 -11.41 -9.35 10.55
C MET A 502 -12.68 -9.90 11.20
N GLN A 503 -12.56 -10.51 12.38
CA GLN A 503 -13.69 -11.06 13.12
C GLN A 503 -14.55 -9.99 13.79
N GLU A 504 -13.92 -8.95 14.32
CA GLU A 504 -14.57 -7.93 15.14
C GLU A 504 -15.30 -6.89 14.29
N SER A 505 -14.70 -6.48 13.17
CA SER A 505 -15.31 -5.45 12.34
C SER A 505 -15.22 -5.64 10.84
N TYR A 506 -14.56 -6.70 10.39
CA TYR A 506 -14.25 -6.88 8.97
C TYR A 506 -13.55 -5.62 8.39
N PHE A 507 -12.66 -5.02 9.19
CA PHE A 507 -11.90 -3.81 8.87
C PHE A 507 -12.74 -2.52 8.72
N ASP A 508 -13.98 -2.50 9.21
CA ASP A 508 -14.75 -1.25 9.35
C ASP A 508 -14.34 -0.52 10.65
N ASN A 509 -13.71 0.64 10.53
CA ASN A 509 -13.25 1.44 11.68
C ASN A 509 -14.36 2.29 12.33
N PHE A 510 -15.55 2.36 11.73
CA PHE A 510 -16.73 3.04 12.27
C PHE A 510 -17.77 2.07 12.82
N LEU A 511 -17.51 0.76 12.78
CA LEU A 511 -18.44 -0.23 13.28
C LEU A 511 -18.72 -0.03 14.77
N ILE A 512 -19.99 -0.11 15.13
CA ILE A 512 -20.47 -0.04 16.51
C ILE A 512 -21.21 -1.34 16.81
N SER A 513 -20.79 -2.04 17.86
CA SER A 513 -21.51 -3.26 18.24
C SER A 513 -22.91 -2.95 18.77
N SER A 514 -23.80 -3.92 18.54
CA SER A 514 -25.14 -3.93 19.13
C SER A 514 -25.13 -4.23 20.64
N ASP A 515 -24.05 -4.80 21.17
CA ASP A 515 -23.92 -5.19 22.57
C ASP A 515 -23.40 -4.07 23.49
N ILE A 516 -23.59 -4.27 24.79
CA ILE A 516 -23.13 -3.38 25.87
C ILE A 516 -22.50 -4.26 26.96
N PRO A 517 -21.29 -4.80 26.74
CA PRO A 517 -20.72 -5.88 27.56
C PRO A 517 -20.63 -5.55 29.06
N CYS A 518 -20.35 -4.29 29.40
CA CYS A 518 -20.14 -3.83 30.78
C CYS A 518 -21.29 -2.98 31.34
N GLY A 519 -22.44 -2.96 30.65
CA GLY A 519 -23.56 -2.09 31.01
C GLY A 519 -23.26 -0.60 30.77
N VAL A 520 -24.14 0.27 31.27
CA VAL A 520 -24.06 1.72 31.06
C VAL A 520 -23.52 2.39 32.33
N PRO A 521 -22.29 2.93 32.31
CA PRO A 521 -21.74 3.66 33.45
C PRO A 521 -22.59 4.88 33.82
N ASN A 522 -22.54 5.29 35.09
CA ASN A 522 -23.26 6.47 35.56
C ASN A 522 -22.84 7.72 34.76
N GLY A 523 -23.82 8.39 34.13
CA GLY A 523 -23.60 9.60 33.33
C GLY A 523 -23.24 9.35 31.86
N TRP A 524 -23.16 8.10 31.44
CA TRP A 524 -23.02 7.72 30.03
C TRP A 524 -24.39 7.40 29.42
N THR A 525 -24.46 7.46 28.10
CA THR A 525 -25.60 6.95 27.34
C THR A 525 -25.37 5.50 26.93
N ASP A 526 -26.46 4.81 26.56
CA ASP A 526 -26.40 3.48 25.95
C ASP A 526 -25.47 3.47 24.72
N GLN A 527 -25.50 4.52 23.92
CA GLN A 527 -24.67 4.62 22.71
C GLN A 527 -23.18 4.72 23.05
N GLU A 528 -22.83 5.41 24.12
CA GLU A 528 -21.43 5.57 24.57
C GLU A 528 -20.86 4.33 25.23
N SER A 529 -21.72 3.40 25.64
CA SER A 529 -21.31 2.23 26.42
C SER A 529 -21.05 0.98 25.58
N ARG A 530 -21.07 1.15 24.25
CA ARG A 530 -20.90 0.08 23.25
C ARG A 530 -19.42 -0.20 22.98
N SER A 531 -19.20 -1.22 22.16
CA SER A 531 -17.92 -1.54 21.54
C SER A 531 -17.76 -0.78 20.24
N PHE A 532 -16.54 -0.31 19.93
CA PHE A 532 -16.29 0.56 18.78
C PHE A 532 -15.07 0.15 17.95
N GLY A 533 -15.15 0.41 16.65
CA GLY A 533 -14.02 0.42 15.73
C GLY A 533 -13.48 -0.97 15.38
N LEU A 534 -12.24 -1.00 14.93
CA LEU A 534 -11.60 -2.17 14.33
C LEU A 534 -11.47 -3.38 15.25
N THR A 535 -11.20 -3.12 16.52
CA THR A 535 -11.00 -4.17 17.53
C THR A 535 -12.21 -4.31 18.46
N GLN A 536 -13.27 -3.51 18.26
CA GLN A 536 -14.47 -3.49 19.11
C GLN A 536 -14.11 -3.26 20.59
N VAL A 537 -13.21 -2.32 20.86
CA VAL A 537 -12.87 -1.91 22.24
C VAL A 537 -14.09 -1.31 22.93
N THR A 538 -14.31 -1.69 24.19
CA THR A 538 -15.43 -1.25 25.02
C THR A 538 -14.96 -0.29 26.12
N PRO A 539 -15.04 1.04 25.93
CA PRO A 539 -14.51 2.01 26.89
C PRO A 539 -15.19 1.92 28.27
N ALA A 540 -16.45 1.45 28.30
CA ALA A 540 -17.21 1.26 29.52
C ALA A 540 -16.65 0.17 30.45
N CYS A 541 -15.79 -0.73 29.93
CA CYS A 541 -15.17 -1.80 30.70
C CYS A 541 -13.88 -1.38 31.44
N GLY A 542 -13.34 -0.18 31.19
CA GLY A 542 -12.10 0.30 31.80
C GLY A 542 -12.24 0.83 33.24
N GLU A 543 -11.15 0.78 34.02
CA GLU A 543 -11.13 1.09 35.47
C GLU A 543 -11.26 2.59 35.84
N ALA A 544 -11.47 3.50 34.89
CA ALA A 544 -11.58 4.94 35.15
C ALA A 544 -12.85 5.54 34.54
N HIS A 545 -13.98 5.46 35.25
CA HIS A 545 -15.28 6.03 34.87
C HIS A 545 -15.33 7.58 34.85
N ALA A 546 -14.20 8.27 34.69
CA ALA A 546 -14.11 9.72 34.88
C ALA A 546 -14.34 10.55 33.60
N SER A 547 -14.13 10.00 32.40
CA SER A 547 -14.32 10.73 31.14
C SER A 547 -15.11 9.91 30.12
N ARG A 548 -16.11 10.55 29.51
CA ARG A 548 -16.92 9.98 28.41
C ARG A 548 -16.01 9.59 27.23
N PRO A 549 -16.36 8.55 26.47
CA PRO A 549 -15.56 8.12 25.34
C PRO A 549 -15.61 9.18 24.26
N ASN A 550 -14.48 9.38 23.60
CA ASN A 550 -14.43 10.27 22.45
C ASN A 550 -14.85 9.49 21.20
N LEU A 551 -15.98 9.89 20.63
CA LEU A 551 -16.63 9.21 19.50
C LEU A 551 -16.73 10.14 18.28
N THR A 552 -15.84 11.13 18.16
CA THR A 552 -15.84 12.00 16.98
C THR A 552 -15.55 11.18 15.73
N THR A 553 -16.42 11.29 14.72
CA THR A 553 -16.19 10.73 13.38
C THR A 553 -15.53 11.74 12.44
N ASP A 554 -15.48 13.02 12.85
CA ASP A 554 -14.76 14.06 12.12
C ASP A 554 -13.25 13.89 12.28
N LYS A 555 -12.60 13.49 11.19
CA LYS A 555 -11.15 13.29 11.11
C LYS A 555 -10.34 14.59 11.27
N ASN A 556 -10.97 15.75 11.05
CA ASN A 556 -10.33 17.06 11.22
C ASN A 556 -10.50 17.62 12.63
N SER A 557 -11.28 16.96 13.48
CA SER A 557 -11.46 17.35 14.86
C SER A 557 -10.11 17.30 15.59
N PRO A 558 -9.77 18.29 16.43
CA PRO A 558 -8.58 18.21 17.28
C PRO A 558 -8.61 17.01 18.23
N ASN A 559 -9.78 16.42 18.44
CA ASN A 559 -9.98 15.23 19.24
C ASN A 559 -9.89 13.94 18.41
N TRP A 560 -9.70 13.96 17.09
CA TRP A 560 -9.66 12.74 16.26
C TRP A 560 -8.59 11.75 16.72
N ALA A 561 -7.43 12.23 17.18
CA ALA A 561 -6.31 11.40 17.63
C ALA A 561 -6.66 10.46 18.80
N THR A 562 -7.70 10.77 19.58
CA THR A 562 -8.16 9.94 20.71
C THR A 562 -9.56 9.39 20.48
N SER A 563 -10.10 9.48 19.26
CA SER A 563 -11.39 8.90 18.93
C SER A 563 -11.30 7.39 18.90
N TYR A 564 -12.30 6.70 19.46
CA TYR A 564 -12.40 5.24 19.31
C TYR A 564 -12.69 4.79 17.87
N PHE A 565 -12.99 5.72 16.95
CA PHE A 565 -13.09 5.45 15.51
C PHE A 565 -11.79 5.72 14.74
N ASN A 566 -10.76 6.29 15.40
CA ASN A 566 -9.45 6.45 14.80
C ASN A 566 -8.75 5.07 14.74
N PRO A 567 -8.37 4.57 13.55
CA PRO A 567 -7.76 3.25 13.40
C PRO A 567 -6.53 3.01 14.28
N GLU A 568 -5.61 3.98 14.32
CA GLU A 568 -4.37 3.88 15.09
C GLU A 568 -4.67 3.78 16.59
N PHE A 569 -5.52 4.66 17.10
CA PHE A 569 -5.91 4.67 18.52
C PHE A 569 -6.69 3.41 18.91
N ASN A 570 -7.65 2.98 18.07
CA ASN A 570 -8.51 1.84 18.34
C ASN A 570 -7.74 0.51 18.30
N ILE A 571 -6.88 0.32 17.30
CA ILE A 571 -5.98 -0.84 17.25
C ILE A 571 -5.05 -0.82 18.45
N ASP A 572 -4.50 0.35 18.83
CA ASP A 572 -3.63 0.44 19.99
C ASP A 572 -4.31 -0.01 21.28
N GLN A 573 -5.53 0.46 21.54
CA GLN A 573 -6.30 0.02 22.70
C GLN A 573 -6.65 -1.47 22.65
N GLY A 574 -7.08 -2.00 21.50
CA GLY A 574 -7.44 -3.41 21.38
C GLY A 574 -6.24 -4.35 21.56
N VAL A 575 -5.09 -4.02 20.95
CA VAL A 575 -3.86 -4.81 21.11
C VAL A 575 -3.33 -4.74 22.53
N LYS A 576 -3.45 -3.58 23.20
CA LYS A 576 -3.14 -3.45 24.63
C LYS A 576 -4.01 -4.37 25.49
N GLU A 577 -5.31 -4.42 25.23
CA GLU A 577 -6.25 -5.30 25.95
C GLU A 577 -5.96 -6.79 25.68
N LEU A 578 -5.64 -7.15 24.43
CA LEU A 578 -5.21 -8.50 24.07
C LEU A 578 -3.90 -8.88 24.78
N SER A 579 -2.90 -7.99 24.81
CA SER A 579 -1.63 -8.21 25.51
C SER A 579 -1.81 -8.32 27.03
N SER A 580 -2.73 -7.54 27.60
CA SER A 580 -3.11 -7.65 29.01
C SER A 580 -3.77 -9.00 29.30
N SER A 581 -4.66 -9.46 28.43
CA SER A 581 -5.29 -10.78 28.50
C SER A 581 -4.25 -11.89 28.39
N LEU A 582 -3.31 -11.79 27.46
CA LEU A 582 -2.21 -12.73 27.29
C LEU A 582 -1.34 -12.84 28.56
N SER A 583 -0.96 -11.69 29.13
CA SER A 583 -0.19 -11.62 30.36
C SER A 583 -0.93 -12.25 31.54
N LEU A 584 -2.24 -12.00 31.63
CA LEU A 584 -3.11 -12.58 32.65
C LEU A 584 -3.20 -14.10 32.51
N MET A 585 -3.42 -14.62 31.29
CA MET A 585 -3.47 -16.06 31.03
C MET A 585 -2.15 -16.75 31.39
N LYS A 586 -1.00 -16.15 31.03
CA LYS A 586 0.35 -16.61 31.41
C LYS A 586 0.56 -16.65 32.92
N SER A 587 -0.04 -15.72 33.66
CA SER A 587 0.05 -15.68 35.13
C SER A 587 -0.83 -16.73 35.81
N LYS A 588 -2.00 -17.04 35.23
CA LYS A 588 -3.04 -17.87 35.83
C LYS A 588 -2.85 -19.36 35.54
N PHE A 589 -2.41 -19.68 34.33
CA PHE A 589 -2.22 -21.06 33.88
C PHE A 589 -0.75 -21.31 33.60
N SER A 590 -0.18 -22.36 34.21
CA SER A 590 1.21 -22.74 34.00
C SER A 590 1.31 -23.94 33.06
N GLY A 591 2.39 -24.00 32.28
CA GLY A 591 2.69 -25.15 31.42
C GLY A 591 1.97 -25.18 30.07
N CYS A 592 1.29 -24.11 29.66
CA CYS A 592 0.74 -24.00 28.31
C CYS A 592 1.82 -23.55 27.31
N SER A 593 1.59 -23.83 26.03
CA SER A 593 2.39 -23.28 24.92
C SER A 593 2.03 -21.81 24.64
N ASP A 594 2.90 -21.08 23.93
CA ASP A 594 2.62 -19.70 23.51
C ASP A 594 1.36 -19.59 22.63
N GLU A 595 1.08 -20.62 21.82
CA GLU A 595 -0.15 -20.70 21.01
C GLU A 595 -1.39 -20.84 21.89
N GLN A 596 -1.38 -21.77 22.85
CA GLN A 596 -2.47 -21.94 23.82
C GLN A 596 -2.71 -20.66 24.64
N TYR A 597 -1.64 -19.96 25.03
CA TYR A 597 -1.77 -18.67 25.69
C TYR A 597 -2.45 -17.62 24.81
N MET A 598 -2.15 -17.59 23.51
CA MET A 598 -2.81 -16.69 22.57
C MET A 598 -4.29 -17.03 22.39
N LEU A 599 -4.64 -18.31 22.23
CA LEU A 599 -6.04 -18.75 22.11
C LEU A 599 -6.85 -18.41 23.38
N MET A 600 -6.30 -18.69 24.56
CA MET A 600 -6.90 -18.28 25.83
C MET A 600 -7.04 -16.75 25.92
N ALA A 601 -6.05 -15.99 25.44
CA ALA A 601 -6.11 -14.53 25.43
C ALA A 601 -7.22 -14.00 24.52
N LEU A 602 -7.44 -14.59 23.34
CA LEU A 602 -8.56 -14.26 22.44
C LEU A 602 -9.92 -14.56 23.08
N GLY A 603 -10.05 -15.73 23.70
CA GLY A 603 -11.26 -16.08 24.42
C GLY A 603 -11.54 -15.13 25.59
N ALA A 604 -10.50 -14.78 26.36
CA ALA A 604 -10.60 -13.81 27.45
C ALA A 604 -10.91 -12.39 26.96
N TYR A 605 -10.33 -11.99 25.82
CA TYR A 605 -10.58 -10.69 25.18
C TYR A 605 -12.07 -10.48 24.89
N ASN A 606 -12.72 -11.47 24.27
CA ASN A 606 -14.13 -11.36 23.90
C ASN A 606 -15.13 -11.74 25.02
N SER A 607 -14.79 -12.78 25.80
CA SER A 607 -15.74 -13.41 26.75
C SER A 607 -15.39 -13.16 28.22
N GLY A 608 -14.31 -12.44 28.50
CA GLY A 608 -13.80 -12.18 29.84
C GLY A 608 -12.96 -13.32 30.41
N GLU A 609 -12.14 -13.01 31.40
CA GLU A 609 -11.19 -13.95 32.04
C GLU A 609 -11.87 -15.22 32.59
N VAL A 610 -13.09 -15.09 33.10
CA VAL A 610 -13.85 -16.20 33.70
C VAL A 610 -14.34 -17.22 32.67
N ALA A 611 -14.26 -16.90 31.38
CA ALA A 611 -14.58 -17.83 30.31
C ALA A 611 -13.47 -18.87 30.08
N ILE A 612 -12.26 -18.65 30.60
CA ILE A 612 -11.10 -19.53 30.42
C ILE A 612 -10.87 -20.39 31.65
N GLU A 613 -10.75 -21.70 31.43
CA GLU A 613 -10.62 -22.74 32.46
C GLU A 613 -9.27 -23.47 32.43
N GLY A 614 -8.54 -23.43 31.31
CA GLY A 614 -7.22 -24.05 31.15
C GLY A 614 -6.68 -23.94 29.71
N CYS A 615 -5.50 -24.52 29.46
CA CYS A 615 -4.75 -24.35 28.20
C CYS A 615 -5.56 -24.63 26.91
N ASP A 616 -6.52 -25.56 26.97
CA ASP A 616 -7.45 -25.91 25.87
C ASP A 616 -8.90 -26.03 26.39
N SER A 617 -9.25 -25.28 27.45
CA SER A 617 -10.55 -25.38 28.12
C SER A 617 -11.11 -23.99 28.36
N TRP A 618 -12.28 -23.73 27.81
CA TRP A 618 -13.03 -22.48 27.93
C TRP A 618 -14.51 -22.73 27.60
N ASN A 619 -15.38 -21.78 27.91
CA ASN A 619 -16.80 -21.92 27.65
C ASN A 619 -17.16 -21.79 26.16
N ASP A 620 -18.40 -22.16 25.81
CA ASP A 620 -18.89 -22.15 24.42
C ASP A 620 -18.78 -20.79 23.73
N ARG A 621 -18.88 -19.68 24.48
CA ARG A 621 -18.78 -18.33 23.88
C ARG A 621 -17.34 -18.05 23.44
N ALA A 622 -16.37 -18.31 24.31
CA ALA A 622 -14.95 -18.19 24.00
C ALA A 622 -14.56 -19.15 22.87
N ASP A 623 -15.09 -20.38 22.87
CA ASP A 623 -14.81 -21.38 21.84
C ASP A 623 -15.26 -20.93 20.45
N ASN A 624 -16.49 -20.44 20.33
CA ASN A 624 -17.02 -19.92 19.07
C ASN A 624 -16.20 -18.73 18.56
N TYR A 625 -15.80 -17.84 19.47
CA TYR A 625 -14.99 -16.68 19.10
C TYR A 625 -13.59 -17.07 18.62
N ILE A 626 -12.88 -17.91 19.39
CA ILE A 626 -11.56 -18.44 19.04
C ILE A 626 -11.63 -19.14 17.68
N THR A 627 -12.62 -20.01 17.47
CA THR A 627 -12.82 -20.74 16.21
C THR A 627 -13.00 -19.82 15.00
N ASN A 628 -13.72 -18.71 15.16
CA ASN A 628 -13.91 -17.77 14.06
C ASN A 628 -12.65 -16.97 13.77
N VAL A 629 -11.93 -16.51 14.80
CA VAL A 629 -10.65 -15.81 14.64
C VAL A 629 -9.61 -16.72 13.98
N THR A 630 -9.50 -17.98 14.40
CA THR A 630 -8.54 -18.92 13.79
C THR A 630 -8.92 -19.31 12.37
N ARG A 631 -10.21 -19.39 12.02
CA ARG A 631 -10.65 -19.57 10.63
C ARG A 631 -10.25 -18.37 9.75
N ASN A 632 -10.38 -17.15 10.28
CA ASN A 632 -9.91 -15.96 9.58
C ASN A 632 -8.38 -15.99 9.42
N TYR A 633 -7.66 -16.46 10.44
CA TYR A 633 -6.21 -16.65 10.40
C TYR A 633 -5.78 -17.62 9.30
N GLU A 634 -6.44 -18.78 9.20
CA GLU A 634 -6.18 -19.75 8.13
C GLU A 634 -6.42 -19.14 6.74
N THR A 635 -7.51 -18.38 6.60
CA THR A 635 -7.87 -17.70 5.35
C THR A 635 -6.81 -16.69 4.94
N LEU A 636 -6.43 -15.79 5.87
CA LEU A 636 -5.40 -14.77 5.63
C LEU A 636 -4.03 -15.40 5.39
N SER A 637 -3.67 -16.47 6.11
CA SER A 637 -2.41 -17.21 5.91
C SER A 637 -2.34 -17.87 4.52
N GLN A 638 -3.45 -18.40 4.01
CA GLN A 638 -3.51 -18.91 2.63
C GLN A 638 -3.26 -17.81 1.59
N MET A 639 -3.82 -16.61 1.82
CA MET A 639 -3.58 -15.46 0.95
C MET A 639 -2.11 -15.04 0.95
N VAL A 640 -1.47 -14.96 2.13
CA VAL A 640 -0.02 -14.71 2.26
C VAL A 640 0.81 -15.74 1.48
N ASN A 641 0.46 -17.01 1.57
CA ASN A 641 1.19 -18.09 0.91
C ASN A 641 1.01 -18.07 -0.62
N ASN A 642 -0.13 -17.61 -1.12
CA ASN A 642 -0.34 -17.44 -2.56
C ASN A 642 0.53 -16.32 -3.13
N ILE A 643 0.75 -15.26 -2.36
CA ILE A 643 1.68 -14.18 -2.72
C ILE A 643 3.11 -14.70 -2.75
N ALA A 644 3.54 -15.42 -1.72
CA ALA A 644 4.89 -15.96 -1.65
C ALA A 644 5.24 -16.88 -2.83
N LYS A 645 4.27 -17.62 -3.37
CA LYS A 645 4.44 -18.49 -4.55
C LYS A 645 4.55 -17.75 -5.88
N ILE A 646 4.10 -16.50 -5.97
CA ILE A 646 4.22 -15.67 -7.18
C ILE A 646 5.65 -15.13 -7.33
N TYR A 647 6.41 -15.08 -6.22
CA TYR A 647 7.79 -14.58 -6.17
C TYR A 647 8.87 -15.68 -6.16
N THR A 648 8.49 -16.96 -6.33
CA THR A 648 9.40 -18.11 -6.51
C THR A 648 9.24 -18.69 -7.91
#